data_AF-H8L0C6-F1
#
_entry.id   AF-H8L0C6-F1
#
_cell.length_a   1.000
_cell.length_b   1.000
_cell.length_c   1.000
_cell.angle_alpha   90.00
_cell.angle_beta   90.00
_cell.angle_gamma   90.00
#
_symmetry.space_group_name_H-M   'P 1'
#
loop_
_entity.id
_entity.type
_entity.pdbx_description
1 polymer ?
#
loop_
_entity_poly.entity_id
_entity_poly.type
_entity_poly.pdbx_seq_one_letter_code
_entity_poly.pdbx_strand_id
1 'polypeptide(L)'
;MYNKNKVSIVTPSFEKHAVQYGTMIETLKKYCLDFDNLSLITVVEKKNVKIFSSILDAAEVRDYKIVLTEDVLAHFGIKESPAKFLRRVGKFTFQTVKKMGGLLAVQSEWSLVLDSEGLFRKDFRMMDLVNDYAKLKYVFYTETKPRGWLWERSTGFQVNKNVGETLQVDASKRWYMEYFHWFYETEKARDLIESNLGPLFLDYIKTPNDRTWNSHSSLPDLDFFENVLYYNYIEKYYSDEYDIVDFKSAIDELLPAEVSGRFILDELPFSLFGNDYLLNIVSPSDIHLLAPLFEKYKLAFVRLEPPFISPSFLTELDKLPYFVATISSHHNVWLRKKVAICISGEFRHVVHRTPEQQVRQIKSFLSGVDVDIYIHGWRNTSEPLIIDELNPKRYLFEEKKSFRDLERKIRFREPRLKPNRDHGSLSMFYSIQESFDLIGDDIGDYDYVVRIRPDTFFDKSLKEILYSISDGGDFLPGAVYVPRSFHSKGINDQFAIGRISVMQHYFRTFEYIKRNISHLFFNPESILLKNLLENKIEIALVDLPYALMRHLPMRIHDISRVMHDQEHTWWSRTDHLPVLEDVSKFFADKICSMESTMRGEVGPISYIPCVLSKGFGRIDGFLEIRFEDNNPSGYYCALFNVGGEVNVSHCKVVDGAVDLIGFKDKFVFCFVRDDKFFASFWIYDEGKLINSVLKCDLKDVLRDAPFSSDEIGMAWGRYDSKIQGGLVDHRELVASTLHSRKIASGVVPDNRSFDSPPSVNQASSVSDRPIPTPIYINAGGNGRLKYNQRIIVSILSPFLTVPQKNKLLRNPGLFFYDSRSSLAKLLGRMY
;
A
#
# COMPACT_ATOMS: atom_id res chain seq x y z
N MET A 1 0.87 44.71 -13.62
CA MET A 1 1.90 45.42 -12.83
C MET A 1 2.03 44.67 -11.52
N TYR A 2 3.17 44.06 -11.25
CA TYR A 2 3.36 43.21 -10.06
C TYR A 2 3.48 44.05 -8.78
N ASN A 3 3.02 43.52 -7.65
CA ASN A 3 3.23 44.16 -6.36
C ASN A 3 4.64 43.80 -5.83
N LYS A 4 5.58 44.74 -5.97
CA LYS A 4 6.99 44.57 -5.54
C LYS A 4 7.18 44.37 -4.03
N ASN A 5 6.17 44.66 -3.22
CA ASN A 5 6.22 44.53 -1.77
C ASN A 5 5.57 43.23 -1.27
N LYS A 6 5.29 42.27 -2.17
CA LYS A 6 4.70 40.97 -1.82
C LYS A 6 5.44 39.80 -2.45
N VAL A 7 5.34 38.65 -1.78
CA VAL A 7 5.84 37.34 -2.26
C VAL A 7 4.69 36.34 -2.22
N SER A 8 4.50 35.59 -3.30
CA SER A 8 3.48 34.54 -3.34
C SER A 8 4.07 33.20 -2.94
N ILE A 9 3.36 32.40 -2.16
CA ILE A 9 3.72 31.00 -1.88
C ILE A 9 2.69 30.11 -2.56
N VAL A 10 3.13 29.29 -3.50
CA VAL A 10 2.31 28.30 -4.22
C VAL A 10 2.49 26.94 -3.56
N THR A 11 1.39 26.36 -3.09
CA THR A 11 1.39 25.02 -2.47
C THR A 11 0.31 24.13 -3.09
N PRO A 12 0.68 23.12 -3.89
CA PRO A 12 -0.26 22.08 -4.28
C PRO A 12 -0.56 21.18 -3.08
N SER A 13 -1.83 20.93 -2.77
CA SER A 13 -2.19 20.03 -1.67
C SER A 13 -3.49 19.26 -1.93
N PHE A 14 -3.88 18.40 -0.99
CA PHE A 14 -5.06 17.54 -1.05
C PHE A 14 -5.43 17.04 0.36
N GLU A 15 -6.60 16.42 0.53
CA GLU A 15 -7.23 16.19 1.83
C GLU A 15 -6.35 15.48 2.87
N LYS A 16 -5.48 14.55 2.43
CA LYS A 16 -4.57 13.81 3.30
C LYS A 16 -3.46 14.71 3.89
N HIS A 17 -3.02 15.74 3.16
CA HIS A 17 -1.94 16.64 3.59
C HIS A 17 -2.44 17.89 4.34
N ALA A 18 -3.72 17.91 4.75
CA ALA A 18 -4.34 19.06 5.40
C ALA A 18 -3.70 19.39 6.78
N VAL A 19 -3.30 18.38 7.56
CA VAL A 19 -2.66 18.58 8.87
C VAL A 19 -1.26 19.19 8.72
N GLN A 20 -0.50 18.69 7.75
CA GLN A 20 0.83 19.19 7.42
C GLN A 20 0.73 20.63 6.91
N TYR A 21 -0.21 20.92 6.00
CA TYR A 21 -0.45 22.27 5.50
C TYR A 21 -0.83 23.23 6.63
N GLY A 22 -1.72 22.82 7.55
CA GLY A 22 -2.03 23.61 8.74
C GLY A 22 -0.79 23.92 9.59
N THR A 23 0.04 22.91 9.86
CA THR A 23 1.31 23.07 10.59
C THR A 23 2.28 24.02 9.87
N MET A 24 2.33 23.97 8.54
CA MET A 24 3.13 24.89 7.73
C MET A 24 2.63 26.33 7.87
N ILE A 25 1.31 26.57 7.77
CA ILE A 25 0.74 27.91 7.91
C ILE A 25 0.91 28.45 9.35
N GLU A 26 0.69 27.62 10.37
CA GLU A 26 0.90 27.99 11.77
C GLU A 26 2.34 28.41 12.05
N THR A 27 3.33 27.61 11.58
CA THR A 27 4.74 27.95 11.78
C THR A 27 5.18 29.13 10.92
N LEU A 28 4.67 29.26 9.69
CA LEU A 28 4.91 30.42 8.84
C LEU A 28 4.38 31.71 9.48
N LYS A 29 3.15 31.72 10.02
CA LYS A 29 2.58 32.88 10.75
C LYS A 29 3.35 33.20 12.02
N LYS A 30 3.86 32.18 12.73
CA LYS A 30 4.64 32.35 13.95
C LYS A 30 6.00 33.02 13.70
N TYR A 31 6.66 32.67 12.60
CA TYR A 31 8.08 33.00 12.37
C TYR A 31 8.34 34.02 11.25
N CYS A 32 7.42 34.23 10.32
CA CYS A 32 7.56 35.25 9.27
C CYS A 32 7.18 36.64 9.81
N LEU A 33 8.18 37.47 10.11
CA LEU A 33 8.01 38.81 10.69
C LEU A 33 7.28 39.78 9.74
N ASP A 34 7.22 39.46 8.44
CA ASP A 34 6.49 40.18 7.41
C ASP A 34 5.37 39.33 6.76
N PHE A 35 4.71 38.46 7.53
CA PHE A 35 3.62 37.58 7.08
C PHE A 35 2.51 38.30 6.28
N ASP A 36 2.18 39.55 6.61
CA ASP A 36 1.21 40.39 5.88
C ASP A 36 1.62 40.71 4.42
N ASN A 37 2.91 40.56 4.07
CA ASN A 37 3.42 40.70 2.71
C ASN A 37 3.30 39.41 1.88
N LEU A 38 2.81 38.31 2.46
CA LEU A 38 2.60 37.08 1.73
C LEU A 38 1.27 37.08 0.97
N SER A 39 1.21 36.34 -0.13
CA SER A 39 -0.04 35.90 -0.76
C SER A 39 0.00 34.38 -0.90
N LEU A 40 -0.92 33.66 -0.25
CA LEU A 40 -0.88 32.19 -0.19
C LEU A 40 -1.79 31.58 -1.27
N ILE A 41 -1.21 30.80 -2.18
CA ILE A 41 -1.89 30.20 -3.32
C ILE A 41 -1.96 28.68 -3.13
N THR A 42 -3.11 28.16 -2.74
CA THR A 42 -3.32 26.72 -2.49
C THR A 42 -3.98 26.06 -3.70
N VAL A 43 -3.35 25.04 -4.29
CA VAL A 43 -3.89 24.32 -5.47
C VAL A 43 -4.48 22.97 -5.05
N VAL A 44 -5.80 22.83 -5.09
CA VAL A 44 -6.55 21.68 -4.53
C VAL A 44 -7.70 21.25 -5.45
N GLU A 45 -8.21 20.03 -5.31
CA GLU A 45 -9.46 19.61 -5.99
C GLU A 45 -10.69 20.30 -5.37
N LYS A 46 -11.76 20.50 -6.14
CA LYS A 46 -12.99 21.19 -5.71
C LYS A 46 -13.62 20.59 -4.44
N LYS A 47 -13.53 19.27 -4.25
CA LYS A 47 -13.99 18.58 -3.02
C LYS A 47 -13.27 19.05 -1.74
N ASN A 48 -12.06 19.58 -1.86
CA ASN A 48 -11.19 19.88 -0.73
C ASN A 48 -11.21 21.35 -0.31
N VAL A 49 -11.81 22.25 -1.11
CA VAL A 49 -11.82 23.71 -0.90
C VAL A 49 -12.17 24.10 0.54
N LYS A 50 -13.25 23.50 1.09
CA LYS A 50 -13.71 23.80 2.46
C LYS A 50 -12.66 23.46 3.54
N ILE A 51 -11.90 22.39 3.36
CA ILE A 51 -10.87 21.96 4.32
C ILE A 51 -9.76 23.02 4.37
N PHE A 52 -9.26 23.41 3.19
CA PHE A 52 -8.14 24.34 3.08
C PHE A 52 -8.53 25.79 3.36
N SER A 53 -9.74 26.23 3.01
CA SER A 53 -10.23 27.56 3.40
C SER A 53 -10.34 27.65 4.93
N SER A 54 -10.92 26.65 5.60
CA SER A 54 -11.02 26.65 7.07
C SER A 54 -9.66 26.71 7.78
N ILE A 55 -8.60 26.13 7.22
CA ILE A 55 -7.23 26.27 7.75
C ILE A 55 -6.74 27.71 7.63
N LEU A 56 -6.90 28.33 6.46
CA LEU A 56 -6.46 29.70 6.18
C LEU A 56 -7.26 30.74 6.97
N ASP A 57 -8.57 30.53 7.08
CA ASP A 57 -9.50 31.33 7.89
C ASP A 57 -9.14 31.26 9.39
N ALA A 58 -8.90 30.06 9.92
CA ALA A 58 -8.51 29.85 11.32
C ALA A 58 -7.11 30.41 11.64
N ALA A 59 -6.21 30.41 10.65
CA ALA A 59 -4.92 31.10 10.72
C ALA A 59 -5.00 32.61 10.45
N GLU A 60 -6.19 33.17 10.20
CA GLU A 60 -6.42 34.60 9.91
C GLU A 60 -5.59 35.14 8.72
N VAL A 61 -5.38 34.32 7.69
CA VAL A 61 -4.61 34.72 6.51
C VAL A 61 -5.40 35.76 5.71
N ARG A 62 -4.84 36.97 5.56
CA ARG A 62 -5.53 38.10 4.90
C ARG A 62 -5.51 38.06 3.38
N ASP A 63 -4.47 37.50 2.79
CA ASP A 63 -4.27 37.40 1.35
C ASP A 63 -3.99 35.94 0.98
N TYR A 64 -5.04 35.25 0.55
CA TYR A 64 -4.93 33.90 0.02
C TYR A 64 -5.87 33.69 -1.17
N LYS A 65 -5.52 32.71 -2.00
CA LYS A 65 -6.30 32.28 -3.17
C LYS A 65 -6.29 30.76 -3.25
N ILE A 66 -7.48 30.16 -3.30
CA ILE A 66 -7.63 28.74 -3.62
C ILE A 66 -7.82 28.60 -5.13
N VAL A 67 -6.94 27.85 -5.78
CA VAL A 67 -6.99 27.51 -7.20
C VAL A 67 -7.51 26.09 -7.34
N LEU A 68 -8.56 25.88 -8.14
CA LEU A 68 -9.11 24.55 -8.35
C LEU A 68 -8.26 23.78 -9.36
N THR A 69 -7.94 22.52 -9.03
CA THR A 69 -7.22 21.62 -9.94
C THR A 69 -8.03 21.42 -11.23
N GLU A 70 -9.35 21.39 -11.14
CA GLU A 70 -10.27 21.35 -12.27
C GLU A 70 -10.10 22.55 -13.22
N ASP A 71 -9.90 23.76 -12.70
CA ASP A 71 -9.69 24.97 -13.51
C ASP A 71 -8.30 24.95 -14.17
N VAL A 72 -7.29 24.41 -13.49
CA VAL A 72 -5.94 24.19 -14.04
C VAL A 72 -5.99 23.18 -15.20
N LEU A 73 -6.70 22.06 -15.03
CA LEU A 73 -6.88 21.08 -16.11
C LEU A 73 -7.63 21.70 -17.30
N ALA A 74 -8.68 22.49 -17.05
CA ALA A 74 -9.39 23.21 -18.09
C ALA A 74 -8.49 24.21 -18.85
N HIS A 75 -7.60 24.93 -18.16
CA HIS A 75 -6.61 25.83 -18.78
C HIS A 75 -5.69 25.09 -19.76
N PHE A 76 -5.19 23.91 -19.39
CA PHE A 76 -4.39 23.06 -20.29
C PHE A 76 -5.22 22.31 -21.35
N GLY A 77 -6.55 22.50 -21.42
CA GLY A 77 -7.44 21.84 -22.38
C GLY A 77 -7.82 20.40 -22.01
N ILE A 78 -7.54 19.97 -20.79
CA ILE A 78 -7.75 18.60 -20.29
C ILE A 78 -9.18 18.47 -19.79
N LYS A 79 -9.98 17.61 -20.45
CA LYS A 79 -11.41 17.39 -20.16
C LYS A 79 -11.69 16.31 -19.11
N GLU A 80 -10.65 15.74 -18.53
CA GLU A 80 -10.76 14.64 -17.57
C GLU A 80 -10.95 15.15 -16.14
N SER A 81 -11.60 14.34 -15.29
CA SER A 81 -11.60 14.62 -13.85
C SER A 81 -10.19 14.45 -13.26
N PRO A 82 -9.84 15.16 -12.17
CA PRO A 82 -8.50 15.06 -11.56
C PRO A 82 -8.09 13.62 -11.25
N ALA A 83 -9.00 12.81 -10.68
CA ALA A 83 -8.76 11.39 -10.41
C ALA A 83 -8.50 10.56 -11.67
N LYS A 84 -9.18 10.84 -12.80
CA LYS A 84 -8.93 10.13 -14.07
C LYS A 84 -7.60 10.56 -14.68
N PHE A 85 -7.29 11.85 -14.63
CA PHE A 85 -6.03 12.42 -15.11
C PHE A 85 -4.82 11.86 -14.33
N LEU A 86 -4.86 11.89 -12.99
CA LEU A 86 -3.83 11.30 -12.12
C LEU A 86 -3.53 9.83 -12.45
N ARG A 87 -4.57 9.02 -12.70
CA ARG A 87 -4.40 7.60 -13.10
C ARG A 87 -3.80 7.43 -14.50
N ARG A 88 -3.84 8.45 -15.36
CA ARG A 88 -3.28 8.40 -16.72
C ARG A 88 -1.85 8.92 -16.80
N VAL A 89 -1.54 10.02 -16.11
CA VAL A 89 -0.22 10.69 -16.21
C VAL A 89 0.71 10.45 -15.01
N GLY A 90 0.28 9.68 -14.01
CA GLY A 90 1.08 9.41 -12.82
C GLY A 90 1.13 10.58 -11.82
N LYS A 91 1.76 10.33 -10.66
CA LYS A 91 1.81 11.29 -9.54
C LYS A 91 2.60 12.56 -9.92
N PHE A 92 3.75 12.41 -10.58
CA PHE A 92 4.68 13.52 -10.74
C PHE A 92 4.18 14.55 -11.75
N THR A 93 3.81 14.10 -12.96
CA THR A 93 3.21 14.99 -13.96
C THR A 93 1.91 15.63 -13.47
N PHE A 94 1.11 14.93 -12.66
CA PHE A 94 -0.07 15.53 -12.01
C PHE A 94 0.28 16.67 -11.04
N GLN A 95 1.29 16.52 -10.18
CA GLN A 95 1.72 17.60 -9.29
C GLN A 95 2.40 18.74 -10.05
N THR A 96 3.20 18.45 -11.08
CA THR A 96 3.82 19.45 -11.97
C THR A 96 2.76 20.35 -12.61
N VAL A 97 1.71 19.77 -13.18
CA VAL A 97 0.56 20.53 -13.73
C VAL A 97 -0.11 21.39 -12.67
N LYS A 98 -0.30 20.89 -11.43
CA LYS A 98 -0.84 21.69 -10.32
C LYS A 98 0.07 22.85 -9.92
N LYS A 99 1.38 22.62 -9.79
CA LYS A 99 2.37 23.66 -9.44
C LYS A 99 2.38 24.77 -10.51
N MET A 100 2.40 24.41 -11.79
CA MET A 100 2.27 25.36 -12.92
C MET A 100 0.96 26.16 -12.87
N GLY A 101 -0.18 25.51 -12.62
CA GLY A 101 -1.46 26.19 -12.45
C GLY A 101 -1.49 27.19 -11.29
N GLY A 102 -0.75 26.90 -10.21
CA GLY A 102 -0.53 27.85 -9.12
C GLY A 102 0.37 29.03 -9.52
N LEU A 103 1.46 28.78 -10.25
CA LEU A 103 2.35 29.82 -10.77
C LEU A 103 1.64 30.80 -11.71
N LEU A 104 0.72 30.33 -12.56
CA LEU A 104 -0.14 31.18 -13.40
C LEU A 104 -1.06 32.12 -12.57
N ALA A 105 -1.37 31.76 -11.32
CA ALA A 105 -2.20 32.55 -10.43
C ALA A 105 -1.45 33.63 -9.64
N VAL A 106 -0.10 33.63 -9.65
CA VAL A 106 0.77 34.56 -8.92
C VAL A 106 0.62 36.01 -9.39
N GLN A 107 0.67 36.96 -8.44
CA GLN A 107 0.58 38.42 -8.69
C GLN A 107 1.75 39.25 -8.11
N SER A 108 2.72 38.59 -7.47
CA SER A 108 4.00 39.18 -7.07
C SER A 108 5.06 39.02 -8.16
N GLU A 109 6.18 39.73 -8.04
CA GLU A 109 7.33 39.57 -8.95
C GLU A 109 7.98 38.19 -8.77
N TRP A 110 8.17 37.79 -7.52
CA TRP A 110 8.73 36.50 -7.12
C TRP A 110 7.67 35.60 -6.49
N SER A 111 7.84 34.30 -6.65
CA SER A 111 7.07 33.29 -5.91
C SER A 111 7.96 32.18 -5.39
N LEU A 112 7.51 31.53 -4.31
CA LEU A 112 8.07 30.27 -3.85
C LEU A 112 7.07 29.15 -4.13
N VAL A 113 7.52 28.04 -4.70
CA VAL A 113 6.71 26.82 -4.78
C VAL A 113 7.13 25.94 -3.60
N LEU A 114 6.25 25.71 -2.62
CA LEU A 114 6.56 24.94 -1.42
C LEU A 114 5.56 23.80 -1.25
N ASP A 115 6.07 22.59 -1.00
CA ASP A 115 5.24 21.45 -0.60
C ASP A 115 4.56 21.70 0.76
N SER A 116 3.44 21.03 1.02
CA SER A 116 2.61 21.27 2.21
C SER A 116 3.25 20.91 3.56
N GLU A 117 4.45 20.35 3.55
CA GLU A 117 5.17 19.84 4.73
C GLU A 117 6.38 20.70 5.08
N GLY A 118 6.33 21.99 4.71
CA GLY A 118 7.24 23.01 5.23
C GLY A 118 7.09 23.19 6.74
N LEU A 119 8.21 23.29 7.46
CA LEU A 119 8.24 23.61 8.89
C LEU A 119 9.22 24.76 9.13
N PHE A 120 8.66 25.94 9.44
CA PHE A 120 9.43 27.12 9.81
C PHE A 120 9.86 27.05 11.29
N ARG A 121 11.07 27.53 11.60
CA ARG A 121 11.71 27.28 12.91
C ARG A 121 12.33 28.50 13.58
N LYS A 122 12.68 29.55 12.83
CA LYS A 122 13.30 30.78 13.33
C LYS A 122 12.64 32.00 12.72
N ASP A 123 12.67 33.12 13.45
CA ASP A 123 12.22 34.41 12.97
C ASP A 123 12.96 34.83 11.69
N PHE A 124 12.22 35.25 10.67
CA PHE A 124 12.76 35.68 9.38
C PHE A 124 11.86 36.69 8.69
N ARG A 125 12.34 37.29 7.59
CA ARG A 125 11.54 38.13 6.69
C ARG A 125 11.57 37.51 5.29
N MET A 126 10.42 37.19 4.71
CA MET A 126 10.36 36.56 3.39
C MET A 126 10.93 37.48 2.30
N MET A 127 10.72 38.80 2.42
CA MET A 127 11.34 39.77 1.52
C MET A 127 12.86 39.71 1.53
N ASP A 128 13.48 39.45 2.68
CA ASP A 128 14.95 39.39 2.79
C ASP A 128 15.49 38.13 2.09
N LEU A 129 14.81 36.98 2.25
CA LEU A 129 15.17 35.74 1.54
C LEU A 129 15.08 35.89 0.02
N VAL A 130 14.00 36.50 -0.47
CA VAL A 130 13.83 36.78 -1.91
C VAL A 130 14.86 37.79 -2.40
N ASN A 131 15.15 38.85 -1.63
CA ASN A 131 16.15 39.85 -2.00
C ASN A 131 17.57 39.27 -2.05
N ASP A 132 17.92 38.35 -1.14
CA ASP A 132 19.22 37.70 -1.15
C ASP A 132 19.35 36.69 -2.30
N TYR A 133 18.30 35.90 -2.58
CA TYR A 133 18.28 35.05 -3.78
C TYR A 133 18.33 35.87 -5.08
N ALA A 134 17.57 36.97 -5.17
CA ALA A 134 17.53 37.82 -6.37
C ALA A 134 18.84 38.56 -6.68
N LYS A 135 19.73 38.74 -5.69
CA LYS A 135 21.10 39.27 -5.88
C LYS A 135 22.08 38.20 -6.36
N LEU A 136 21.92 36.96 -5.90
CA LEU A 136 22.86 35.87 -6.15
C LEU A 136 22.50 35.04 -7.39
N LYS A 137 21.20 34.84 -7.65
CA LYS A 137 20.62 34.04 -8.74
C LYS A 137 21.37 32.72 -9.00
N TYR A 138 21.70 31.98 -7.94
CA TYR A 138 22.41 30.70 -8.08
C TYR A 138 21.44 29.56 -8.45
N VAL A 139 21.93 28.60 -9.23
CA VAL A 139 21.26 27.33 -9.54
C VAL A 139 22.29 26.19 -9.47
N PHE A 140 22.27 25.47 -8.35
CA PHE A 140 23.02 24.22 -8.18
C PHE A 140 22.54 23.10 -9.10
N TYR A 141 23.49 22.44 -9.73
CA TYR A 141 23.34 21.14 -10.36
C TYR A 141 24.42 20.17 -9.86
N THR A 142 24.29 18.89 -10.19
CA THR A 142 25.36 17.90 -10.11
C THR A 142 25.53 17.21 -11.47
N GLU A 143 26.75 16.78 -11.79
CA GLU A 143 26.98 16.00 -13.00
C GLU A 143 26.28 14.64 -12.93
N THR A 144 25.69 14.22 -14.05
CA THR A 144 25.04 12.91 -14.16
C THR A 144 26.02 11.79 -14.49
N LYS A 145 27.06 12.09 -15.27
CA LYS A 145 28.06 11.12 -15.74
C LYS A 145 28.75 10.33 -14.62
N PRO A 146 29.18 10.92 -13.49
CA PRO A 146 29.81 10.17 -12.41
C PRO A 146 28.92 9.07 -11.81
N ARG A 147 27.59 9.22 -11.85
CA ARG A 147 26.60 8.32 -11.21
C ARG A 147 26.49 6.93 -11.84
N GLY A 148 27.06 6.73 -13.02
CA GLY A 148 27.08 5.44 -13.72
C GLY A 148 25.71 4.85 -14.04
N TRP A 149 25.66 3.51 -14.10
CA TRP A 149 24.52 2.74 -14.65
C TRP A 149 23.22 2.82 -13.82
N LEU A 150 23.30 3.18 -12.54
CA LEU A 150 22.13 3.33 -11.66
C LEU A 150 21.30 4.55 -12.07
N TRP A 151 21.96 5.64 -12.45
CA TRP A 151 21.31 6.85 -12.94
C TRP A 151 20.49 6.59 -14.20
N GLU A 152 21.03 5.89 -15.18
CA GLU A 152 20.37 5.54 -16.46
C GLU A 152 19.06 4.74 -16.30
N ARG A 153 18.83 4.16 -15.12
CA ARG A 153 17.62 3.39 -14.77
C ARG A 153 16.71 4.12 -13.78
N SER A 154 17.03 5.35 -13.41
CA SER A 154 16.27 6.16 -12.45
C SER A 154 15.18 6.98 -13.13
N THR A 155 14.12 7.32 -12.40
CA THR A 155 13.12 8.29 -12.86
C THR A 155 13.74 9.66 -13.12
N GLY A 156 14.79 10.06 -12.39
CA GLY A 156 15.51 11.32 -12.63
C GLY A 156 16.11 11.39 -14.04
N PHE A 157 16.70 10.30 -14.54
CA PHE A 157 17.16 10.22 -15.94
C PHE A 157 16.01 10.28 -16.94
N GLN A 158 14.89 9.61 -16.66
CA GLN A 158 13.71 9.67 -17.52
C GLN A 158 13.11 11.09 -17.55
N VAL A 159 13.02 11.77 -16.40
CA VAL A 159 12.62 13.18 -16.29
C VAL A 159 13.57 14.07 -17.10
N ASN A 160 14.89 13.93 -16.93
CA ASN A 160 15.86 14.71 -17.71
C ASN A 160 15.71 14.46 -19.22
N LYS A 161 15.49 13.21 -19.65
CA LYS A 161 15.22 12.91 -21.06
C LYS A 161 13.95 13.60 -21.55
N ASN A 162 12.85 13.48 -20.80
CA ASN A 162 11.56 14.10 -21.13
C ASN A 162 11.67 15.63 -21.21
N VAL A 163 12.41 16.25 -20.28
CA VAL A 163 12.69 17.69 -20.25
C VAL A 163 13.58 18.11 -21.42
N GLY A 164 14.61 17.33 -21.75
CA GLY A 164 15.49 17.58 -22.90
C GLY A 164 14.75 17.54 -24.23
N GLU A 165 13.86 16.56 -24.43
CA GLU A 165 12.98 16.47 -25.59
C GLU A 165 11.92 17.59 -25.59
N THR A 166 11.37 17.96 -24.44
CA THR A 166 10.39 19.06 -24.32
C THR A 166 10.98 20.43 -24.66
N LEU A 167 12.11 20.79 -24.05
CA LEU A 167 12.74 22.10 -24.20
C LEU A 167 13.76 22.18 -25.35
N GLN A 168 14.05 21.05 -26.01
CA GLN A 168 15.08 20.91 -27.05
C GLN A 168 16.46 21.32 -26.50
N VAL A 169 16.88 20.66 -25.41
CA VAL A 169 18.17 20.87 -24.71
C VAL A 169 18.81 19.54 -24.33
N ASP A 170 20.12 19.56 -24.07
CA ASP A 170 20.83 18.39 -23.51
C ASP A 170 20.76 18.37 -21.97
N ALA A 171 19.55 18.17 -21.46
CA ALA A 171 19.29 17.97 -20.03
C ALA A 171 19.95 16.69 -19.48
N SER A 172 20.51 15.81 -20.32
CA SER A 172 21.08 14.53 -19.85
C SER A 172 22.33 14.68 -18.98
N LYS A 173 23.03 15.82 -19.09
CA LYS A 173 24.34 16.09 -18.45
C LYS A 173 24.27 16.57 -16.99
N ARG A 174 23.18 17.24 -16.62
CA ARG A 174 23.05 17.96 -15.34
C ARG A 174 21.77 17.57 -14.64
N TRP A 175 21.86 17.27 -13.34
CA TRP A 175 20.69 17.14 -12.48
C TRP A 175 20.57 18.37 -11.58
N TYR A 176 19.44 19.09 -11.65
CA TYR A 176 19.22 20.30 -10.85
C TYR A 176 18.68 19.94 -9.46
N MET A 177 19.24 20.57 -8.43
CA MET A 177 18.98 20.19 -7.04
C MET A 177 17.77 20.90 -6.45
N GLU A 178 16.56 20.31 -6.60
CA GLU A 178 15.29 20.81 -6.03
C GLU A 178 15.41 21.33 -4.58
N TYR A 179 16.23 20.64 -3.77
CA TYR A 179 16.47 20.83 -2.34
C TYR A 179 16.73 22.28 -1.90
N PHE A 180 17.41 23.07 -2.74
CA PHE A 180 17.77 24.47 -2.45
C PHE A 180 16.94 25.48 -3.27
N HIS A 181 16.16 25.01 -4.25
CA HIS A 181 15.68 25.81 -5.37
C HIS A 181 14.17 25.87 -5.41
N TRP A 182 13.65 26.79 -4.61
CA TRP A 182 12.21 26.99 -4.45
C TRP A 182 11.73 28.32 -5.01
N PHE A 183 12.63 29.16 -5.54
CA PHE A 183 12.37 30.53 -5.98
C PHE A 183 12.14 30.62 -7.50
N TYR A 184 11.06 31.28 -7.88
CA TYR A 184 10.62 31.45 -9.27
C TYR A 184 10.35 32.93 -9.59
N GLU A 185 11.01 33.44 -10.63
CA GLU A 185 10.65 34.71 -11.26
C GLU A 185 9.34 34.53 -12.05
N THR A 186 8.30 35.29 -11.70
CA THR A 186 6.94 35.04 -12.18
C THR A 186 6.81 35.23 -13.70
N GLU A 187 7.50 36.21 -14.28
CA GLU A 187 7.50 36.42 -15.74
C GLU A 187 8.14 35.25 -16.49
N LYS A 188 9.30 34.76 -16.02
CA LYS A 188 10.02 33.62 -16.61
C LYS A 188 9.26 32.31 -16.45
N ALA A 189 8.62 32.10 -15.29
CA ALA A 189 7.76 30.94 -15.05
C ALA A 189 6.52 30.95 -15.97
N ARG A 190 5.92 32.12 -16.22
CA ARG A 190 4.80 32.26 -17.16
C ARG A 190 5.22 32.02 -18.60
N ASP A 191 6.32 32.60 -19.08
CA ASP A 191 6.78 32.36 -20.46
C ASP A 191 7.19 30.90 -20.70
N LEU A 192 7.74 30.21 -19.69
CA LEU A 192 7.89 28.76 -19.75
C LEU A 192 6.53 28.07 -20.00
N ILE A 193 5.55 28.32 -19.13
CA ILE A 193 4.26 27.62 -19.14
C ILE A 193 3.42 27.95 -20.39
N GLU A 194 3.38 29.20 -20.80
CA GLU A 194 2.53 29.71 -21.88
C GLU A 194 3.17 29.53 -23.26
N SER A 195 4.51 29.62 -23.37
CA SER A 195 5.21 29.67 -24.67
C SER A 195 6.17 28.51 -24.94
N ASN A 196 6.76 27.85 -23.92
CA ASN A 196 7.93 26.97 -24.09
C ASN A 196 7.77 25.51 -23.63
N LEU A 197 6.61 25.08 -23.09
CA LEU A 197 6.40 23.67 -22.67
C LEU A 197 6.45 22.62 -23.79
N GLY A 198 6.61 23.01 -25.05
CA GLY A 198 6.87 22.09 -26.17
C GLY A 198 5.72 21.11 -26.51
N PRO A 199 5.81 20.40 -27.65
CA PRO A 199 4.77 19.46 -28.05
C PRO A 199 4.74 18.21 -27.15
N LEU A 200 5.89 17.65 -26.74
CA LEU A 200 5.93 16.39 -25.98
C LEU A 200 5.12 16.46 -24.67
N PHE A 201 5.33 17.48 -23.85
CA PHE A 201 4.58 17.66 -22.60
C PHE A 201 3.10 17.94 -22.88
N LEU A 202 2.81 18.88 -23.79
CA LEU A 202 1.43 19.31 -24.09
C LEU A 202 0.60 18.17 -24.68
N ASP A 203 1.15 17.40 -25.61
CA ASP A 203 0.48 16.26 -26.24
C ASP A 203 0.28 15.12 -25.24
N TYR A 204 1.27 14.86 -24.37
CA TYR A 204 1.13 13.86 -23.30
C TYR A 204 0.02 14.21 -22.30
N ILE A 205 -0.04 15.46 -21.83
CA ILE A 205 -1.10 15.84 -20.87
C ILE A 205 -2.48 15.98 -21.54
N LYS A 206 -2.56 16.40 -22.82
CA LYS A 206 -3.85 16.61 -23.53
C LYS A 206 -4.45 15.33 -24.09
N THR A 207 -3.64 14.41 -24.61
CA THR A 207 -4.13 13.23 -25.34
C THR A 207 -4.62 12.17 -24.36
N PRO A 208 -5.92 11.85 -24.32
CA PRO A 208 -6.38 10.68 -23.57
C PRO A 208 -5.84 9.45 -24.28
N ASN A 209 -5.09 8.60 -23.57
CA ASN A 209 -4.62 7.33 -24.09
C ASN A 209 -5.82 6.44 -24.42
N ASP A 210 -6.28 6.50 -25.66
CA ASP A 210 -7.09 5.43 -26.22
C ASP A 210 -6.21 4.17 -26.22
N ARG A 211 -6.76 3.04 -25.80
CA ARG A 211 -5.93 1.91 -25.31
C ARG A 211 -5.11 1.19 -26.40
N THR A 212 -5.22 1.63 -27.65
CA THR A 212 -4.39 1.21 -28.78
C THR A 212 -2.91 1.60 -28.65
N TRP A 213 -2.55 2.53 -27.76
CA TRP A 213 -1.13 2.83 -27.47
C TRP A 213 -0.43 1.71 -26.65
N ASN A 214 -1.19 0.87 -25.92
CA ASN A 214 -0.68 -0.05 -24.88
C ASN A 214 -0.78 -1.54 -25.23
N SER A 215 -0.22 -1.94 -26.38
CA SER A 215 0.15 -3.35 -26.61
C SER A 215 1.51 -3.56 -27.28
N HIS A 216 2.00 -2.60 -28.09
CA HIS A 216 3.20 -2.78 -28.92
C HIS A 216 4.25 -1.65 -28.87
N SER A 217 4.06 -0.59 -28.09
CA SER A 217 5.09 0.46 -27.93
C SER A 217 5.66 0.48 -26.51
N SER A 218 6.97 0.25 -26.42
CA SER A 218 7.78 0.36 -25.21
C SER A 218 8.15 1.81 -24.91
N LEU A 219 7.15 2.68 -24.76
CA LEU A 219 7.37 4.04 -24.27
C LEU A 219 7.42 3.99 -22.73
N PRO A 220 8.50 4.46 -22.09
CA PRO A 220 8.62 4.51 -20.64
C PRO A 220 7.64 5.52 -20.03
N ASP A 221 7.38 5.37 -18.73
CA ASP A 221 6.52 6.30 -17.99
C ASP A 221 7.04 7.75 -18.12
N LEU A 222 6.19 8.64 -18.66
CA LEU A 222 6.54 10.03 -18.95
C LEU A 222 6.31 10.93 -17.72
N ASP A 223 7.22 10.83 -16.75
CA ASP A 223 7.26 11.74 -15.61
C ASP A 223 7.94 13.07 -15.95
N PHE A 224 7.40 14.16 -15.40
CA PHE A 224 7.94 15.52 -15.48
C PHE A 224 7.94 16.17 -14.10
N PHE A 225 9.03 16.88 -13.74
CA PHE A 225 9.10 17.75 -12.57
C PHE A 225 9.17 19.22 -13.02
N GLU A 226 8.48 20.13 -12.34
CA GLU A 226 8.37 21.54 -12.74
C GLU A 226 9.68 22.30 -12.55
N ASN A 227 10.44 21.97 -11.50
CA ASN A 227 11.72 22.60 -11.19
C ASN A 227 12.78 22.23 -12.24
N VAL A 228 12.81 20.96 -12.70
CA VAL A 228 13.74 20.51 -13.74
C VAL A 228 13.39 21.16 -15.08
N LEU A 229 12.09 21.31 -15.41
CA LEU A 229 11.66 22.12 -16.55
C LEU A 229 12.11 23.58 -16.41
N TYR A 230 11.87 24.20 -15.26
CA TYR A 230 12.20 25.60 -15.02
C TYR A 230 13.70 25.88 -15.11
N TYR A 231 14.55 25.12 -14.43
CA TYR A 231 15.98 25.39 -14.42
C TYR A 231 16.69 25.04 -15.73
N ASN A 232 16.22 24.03 -16.49
CA ASN A 232 16.67 23.85 -17.89
C ASN A 232 16.26 25.01 -18.79
N TYR A 233 15.05 25.58 -18.60
CA TYR A 233 14.60 26.76 -19.34
C TYR A 233 15.41 28.02 -18.96
N ILE A 234 15.71 28.20 -17.67
CA ILE A 234 16.60 29.26 -17.18
C ILE A 234 18.01 29.12 -17.78
N GLU A 235 18.63 27.94 -17.74
CA GLU A 235 19.95 27.73 -18.37
C GLU A 235 19.91 28.02 -19.89
N LYS A 236 18.82 27.68 -20.58
CA LYS A 236 18.70 27.87 -22.04
C LYS A 236 18.55 29.34 -22.46
N TYR A 237 17.79 30.13 -21.72
CA TYR A 237 17.38 31.49 -22.15
C TYR A 237 17.92 32.62 -21.28
N TYR A 238 18.41 32.31 -20.07
CA TYR A 238 18.80 33.28 -19.04
C TYR A 238 20.11 32.91 -18.33
N SER A 239 20.99 32.12 -18.97
CA SER A 239 22.32 31.76 -18.43
C SER A 239 23.15 32.97 -17.98
N ASP A 240 22.98 34.10 -18.65
CA ASP A 240 23.75 35.32 -18.40
C ASP A 240 23.23 36.09 -17.16
N GLU A 241 22.09 35.69 -16.61
CA GLU A 241 21.50 36.24 -15.38
C GLU A 241 21.69 35.34 -14.15
N TYR A 242 22.04 34.06 -14.32
CA TYR A 242 22.07 33.07 -13.24
C TYR A 242 23.43 32.38 -13.14
N ASP A 243 23.93 32.20 -11.92
CA ASP A 243 25.14 31.42 -11.65
C ASP A 243 24.81 29.92 -11.61
N ILE A 244 25.15 29.19 -12.66
CA ILE A 244 24.87 27.75 -12.80
C ILE A 244 26.04 26.95 -12.20
N VAL A 245 25.89 26.55 -10.93
CA VAL A 245 26.97 26.07 -10.07
C VAL A 245 26.97 24.54 -9.98
N ASP A 246 28.11 23.88 -10.24
CA ASP A 246 28.30 22.49 -9.83
C ASP A 246 28.41 22.40 -8.31
N PHE A 247 27.44 21.73 -7.68
CA PHE A 247 27.39 21.57 -6.24
C PHE A 247 28.54 20.73 -5.70
N LYS A 248 29.06 19.75 -6.45
CA LYS A 248 30.23 18.95 -6.01
C LYS A 248 31.46 19.87 -5.85
N SER A 249 31.73 20.69 -6.87
CA SER A 249 32.78 21.70 -6.80
C SER A 249 32.56 22.70 -5.67
N ALA A 250 31.33 23.17 -5.46
CA ALA A 250 31.01 24.11 -4.39
C ALA A 250 31.25 23.53 -2.99
N ILE A 251 30.89 22.27 -2.72
CA ILE A 251 31.17 21.66 -1.41
C ILE A 251 32.64 21.31 -1.21
N ASP A 252 33.39 21.00 -2.27
CA ASP A 252 34.85 20.77 -2.18
C ASP A 252 35.64 22.07 -1.95
N GLU A 253 35.11 23.22 -2.41
CA GLU A 253 35.66 24.55 -2.13
C GLU A 253 35.39 24.99 -0.68
N LEU A 254 34.19 24.70 -0.15
CA LEU A 254 33.64 25.37 1.04
C LEU A 254 33.61 24.53 2.31
N LEU A 255 33.60 23.20 2.18
CA LEU A 255 33.52 22.28 3.32
C LEU A 255 34.88 21.60 3.57
N PRO A 256 35.18 21.17 4.80
CA PRO A 256 36.34 20.35 5.07
C PRO A 256 36.36 19.09 4.20
N ALA A 257 37.53 18.68 3.71
CA ALA A 257 37.69 17.51 2.83
C ALA A 257 37.16 16.20 3.44
N GLU A 258 37.16 16.09 4.78
CA GLU A 258 36.58 14.97 5.53
C GLU A 258 35.05 14.89 5.45
N VAL A 259 34.36 15.99 5.08
CA VAL A 259 32.92 16.07 4.82
C VAL A 259 32.66 16.06 3.31
N SER A 260 33.35 16.91 2.53
CA SER A 260 33.13 17.02 1.08
C SER A 260 33.47 15.73 0.33
N GLY A 261 34.47 14.99 0.82
CA GLY A 261 34.88 13.68 0.31
C GLY A 261 33.87 12.54 0.57
N ARG A 262 32.85 12.76 1.42
CA ARG A 262 31.74 11.81 1.62
C ARG A 262 30.65 11.94 0.55
N PHE A 263 30.66 13.01 -0.24
CA PHE A 263 29.65 13.27 -1.28
C PHE A 263 30.02 12.58 -2.60
N ILE A 264 29.78 11.27 -2.64
CA ILE A 264 30.21 10.37 -3.71
C ILE A 264 29.01 10.06 -4.62
N LEU A 265 28.96 10.67 -5.81
CA LEU A 265 27.76 10.71 -6.67
C LEU A 265 27.26 9.34 -7.17
N ASP A 266 28.11 8.32 -7.22
CA ASP A 266 27.79 6.92 -7.55
C ASP A 266 27.45 6.05 -6.33
N GLU A 267 27.78 6.48 -5.11
CA GLU A 267 27.38 5.82 -3.86
C GLU A 267 26.11 6.44 -3.25
N LEU A 268 25.75 7.68 -3.62
CA LEU A 268 24.54 8.34 -3.11
C LEU A 268 23.30 7.47 -3.40
N PRO A 269 22.57 7.00 -2.35
CA PRO A 269 21.56 5.97 -2.51
C PRO A 269 20.29 6.51 -3.19
N PHE A 270 20.26 6.45 -4.52
CA PHE A 270 19.07 6.71 -5.32
C PHE A 270 18.48 5.45 -5.92
N SER A 271 17.36 5.04 -5.33
CA SER A 271 16.23 4.57 -6.14
C SER A 271 15.18 5.68 -6.19
N LEU A 272 14.50 5.77 -7.33
CA LEU A 272 13.29 6.56 -7.61
C LEU A 272 13.43 8.06 -7.95
N PHE A 273 14.23 8.94 -7.31
CA PHE A 273 14.06 10.41 -7.57
C PHE A 273 15.29 11.29 -7.93
N GLY A 274 16.53 10.83 -7.77
CA GLY A 274 17.76 11.57 -8.22
C GLY A 274 18.33 12.62 -7.24
N ASN A 275 17.79 12.68 -6.04
CA ASN A 275 17.80 13.83 -5.13
C ASN A 275 19.03 14.02 -4.20
N ASP A 276 20.18 14.55 -4.67
CA ASP A 276 21.41 14.59 -3.85
C ASP A 276 21.27 15.27 -2.47
N TYR A 277 21.37 14.46 -1.40
CA TYR A 277 21.08 14.89 -0.04
C TYR A 277 22.32 15.41 0.69
N LEU A 278 22.39 16.73 0.92
CA LEU A 278 23.43 17.34 1.76
C LEU A 278 23.49 16.75 3.18
N LEU A 279 22.36 16.31 3.74
CA LEU A 279 22.33 15.73 5.09
C LEU A 279 22.80 14.26 5.16
N ASN A 280 23.02 13.58 4.03
CA ASN A 280 23.58 12.22 4.05
C ASN A 280 25.10 12.21 4.33
N ILE A 281 25.78 13.35 4.16
CA ILE A 281 27.24 13.45 4.37
C ILE A 281 27.62 14.00 5.76
N VAL A 282 26.64 14.41 6.58
CA VAL A 282 26.86 14.98 7.92
C VAL A 282 26.09 14.22 8.99
N SER A 283 26.76 13.92 10.10
CA SER A 283 26.07 13.57 11.35
C SER A 283 25.46 14.84 12.00
N PRO A 284 24.57 14.75 13.01
CA PRO A 284 24.09 15.93 13.73
C PRO A 284 25.22 16.81 14.25
N SER A 285 26.29 16.20 14.79
CA SER A 285 27.48 16.90 15.27
C SER A 285 28.27 17.60 14.15
N ASP A 286 28.18 17.13 12.90
CA ASP A 286 28.92 17.72 11.77
C ASP A 286 28.17 18.91 11.13
N ILE A 287 26.88 19.13 11.44
CA ILE A 287 26.06 20.14 10.74
C ILE A 287 26.68 21.53 10.79
N HIS A 288 27.33 21.91 11.89
CA HIS A 288 28.02 23.20 12.03
C HIS A 288 29.08 23.45 10.95
N LEU A 289 29.65 22.40 10.35
CA LEU A 289 30.62 22.50 9.25
C LEU A 289 29.98 22.98 7.94
N LEU A 290 28.66 22.96 7.82
CA LEU A 290 27.92 23.48 6.66
C LEU A 290 27.81 25.01 6.65
N ALA A 291 28.17 25.70 7.74
CA ALA A 291 28.01 27.16 7.86
C ALA A 291 28.63 27.97 6.69
N PRO A 292 29.82 27.66 6.14
CA PRO A 292 30.39 28.41 5.01
C PRO A 292 29.55 28.33 3.73
N LEU A 293 28.94 27.17 3.45
CA LEU A 293 28.04 26.97 2.31
C LEU A 293 26.75 27.79 2.46
N PHE A 294 26.17 27.78 3.67
CA PHE A 294 24.97 28.56 3.99
C PHE A 294 25.25 30.06 3.98
N GLU A 295 26.45 30.49 4.39
CA GLU A 295 26.88 31.88 4.39
C GLU A 295 27.11 32.41 2.96
N LYS A 296 27.77 31.64 2.08
CA LYS A 296 28.05 32.03 0.68
C LYS A 296 26.78 32.15 -0.15
N TYR A 297 25.86 31.19 -0.05
CA TYR A 297 24.66 31.11 -0.89
C TYR A 297 23.36 31.51 -0.18
N LYS A 298 23.42 31.97 1.08
CA LYS A 298 22.26 32.46 1.85
C LYS A 298 21.11 31.44 1.94
N LEU A 299 21.49 30.18 2.20
CA LEU A 299 20.59 29.02 2.08
C LEU A 299 19.51 29.02 3.17
N ALA A 300 18.29 29.41 2.79
CA ALA A 300 17.15 29.52 3.69
C ALA A 300 16.48 28.16 4.00
N PHE A 301 16.44 27.26 3.01
CA PHE A 301 15.65 26.04 3.02
C PHE A 301 16.54 24.80 2.96
N VAL A 302 16.16 23.77 3.73
CA VAL A 302 16.74 22.43 3.65
C VAL A 302 15.62 21.41 3.60
N ARG A 303 15.50 20.66 2.51
CA ARG A 303 14.53 19.57 2.45
C ARG A 303 15.01 18.36 3.25
N LEU A 304 14.10 17.77 4.04
CA LEU A 304 14.34 16.68 4.97
C LEU A 304 13.71 15.39 4.48
N GLU A 305 14.51 14.33 4.33
CA GLU A 305 14.10 13.04 3.76
C GLU A 305 14.51 11.86 4.67
N PRO A 306 13.83 10.70 4.59
CA PRO A 306 13.54 9.89 5.77
C PRO A 306 14.68 9.17 6.53
N PRO A 307 15.74 8.59 5.92
CA PRO A 307 16.42 7.47 6.56
C PRO A 307 17.16 7.78 7.88
N PHE A 308 17.64 9.02 8.11
CA PHE A 308 18.58 9.31 9.22
C PHE A 308 18.16 10.39 10.22
N ILE A 309 17.00 11.03 10.04
CA ILE A 309 16.64 12.19 10.88
C ILE A 309 16.26 11.77 12.30
N SER A 310 17.07 12.20 13.26
CA SER A 310 16.74 12.29 14.69
C SER A 310 16.40 13.74 15.07
N PRO A 311 15.73 14.00 16.21
CA PRO A 311 15.44 15.36 16.66
C PRO A 311 16.67 16.27 16.82
N SER A 312 17.88 15.71 16.99
CA SER A 312 19.11 16.50 17.08
C SER A 312 19.52 17.17 15.76
N PHE A 313 19.23 16.56 14.59
CA PHE A 313 19.47 17.23 13.29
C PHE A 313 18.76 18.59 13.24
N LEU A 314 17.51 18.65 13.68
CA LEU A 314 16.72 19.88 13.71
C LEU A 314 17.34 20.95 14.62
N THR A 315 17.78 20.56 15.82
CA THR A 315 18.41 21.46 16.80
C THR A 315 19.77 22.01 16.33
N GLU A 316 20.52 21.24 15.54
CA GLU A 316 21.81 21.68 14.99
C GLU A 316 21.64 22.50 13.70
N LEU A 317 20.65 22.19 12.84
CA LEU A 317 20.23 23.06 11.74
C LEU A 317 19.77 24.43 12.25
N ASP A 318 19.09 24.47 13.41
CA ASP A 318 18.69 25.71 14.06
C ASP A 318 19.88 26.64 14.46
N LYS A 319 21.13 26.18 14.33
CA LYS A 319 22.34 26.99 14.57
C LYS A 319 22.98 27.53 13.30
N LEU A 320 22.61 27.04 12.11
CA LEU A 320 23.19 27.52 10.84
C LEU A 320 22.76 28.95 10.51
N PRO A 321 23.64 29.77 9.88
CA PRO A 321 23.27 31.08 9.37
C PRO A 321 22.26 30.92 8.22
N TYR A 322 21.39 31.91 8.03
CA TYR A 322 20.34 31.99 7.00
C TYR A 322 19.26 30.89 6.99
N PHE A 323 19.49 29.71 7.56
CA PHE A 323 18.50 28.64 7.67
C PHE A 323 17.25 29.08 8.45
N VAL A 324 16.06 28.98 7.83
CA VAL A 324 14.76 29.34 8.44
C VAL A 324 13.79 28.16 8.57
N ALA A 325 13.84 27.20 7.64
CA ALA A 325 12.80 26.17 7.53
C ALA A 325 13.26 24.89 6.87
N THR A 326 12.60 23.79 7.24
CA THR A 326 12.74 22.50 6.55
C THR A 326 11.59 22.28 5.58
N ILE A 327 11.86 21.79 4.36
CA ILE A 327 10.83 21.55 3.32
C ILE A 327 10.60 20.04 3.14
N SER A 328 9.45 19.67 2.54
CA SER A 328 8.96 18.29 2.31
C SER A 328 9.10 17.37 3.53
N SER A 329 8.94 17.93 4.74
CA SER A 329 9.25 17.27 5.99
C SER A 329 8.09 16.40 6.50
N HIS A 330 7.57 15.51 5.65
CA HIS A 330 6.43 14.61 5.94
C HIS A 330 6.56 13.90 7.29
N HIS A 331 7.79 13.65 7.74
CA HIS A 331 8.14 12.89 8.94
C HIS A 331 8.19 13.73 10.23
N ASN A 332 8.28 15.06 10.15
CA ASN A 332 8.39 15.93 11.33
C ASN A 332 7.16 15.87 12.23
N VAL A 333 6.00 15.52 11.68
CA VAL A 333 4.76 15.30 12.44
C VAL A 333 4.95 14.20 13.49
N TRP A 334 5.74 13.16 13.21
CA TRP A 334 6.03 12.05 14.13
C TRP A 334 7.25 12.28 15.01
N LEU A 335 8.26 13.03 14.54
CA LEU A 335 9.49 13.26 15.32
C LEU A 335 9.26 14.07 16.62
N ARG A 336 8.06 14.62 16.81
CA ARG A 336 7.59 15.26 18.06
C ARG A 336 6.63 14.38 18.87
N LYS A 337 6.32 13.18 18.40
CA LYS A 337 5.30 12.28 18.97
C LYS A 337 5.95 11.22 19.82
N LYS A 338 5.40 10.99 21.02
CA LYS A 338 5.90 9.95 21.93
C LYS A 338 5.19 8.63 21.66
N VAL A 339 5.97 7.55 21.56
CA VAL A 339 5.46 6.23 21.21
C VAL A 339 5.80 5.20 22.30
N ALA A 340 4.79 4.56 22.87
CA ALA A 340 4.97 3.44 23.80
C ALA A 340 4.94 2.11 23.05
N ILE A 341 5.90 1.23 23.32
CA ILE A 341 6.01 -0.11 22.72
C ILE A 341 5.67 -1.18 23.75
N CYS A 342 4.47 -1.74 23.66
CA CYS A 342 3.99 -2.84 24.49
C CYS A 342 4.38 -4.18 23.86
N ILE A 343 5.44 -4.80 24.36
CA ILE A 343 5.87 -6.14 23.97
C ILE A 343 5.15 -7.17 24.85
N SER A 344 4.36 -8.05 24.24
CA SER A 344 3.56 -9.07 24.95
C SER A 344 3.86 -10.48 24.45
N GLY A 345 4.25 -11.38 25.37
CA GLY A 345 4.21 -12.83 25.14
C GLY A 345 5.48 -13.57 25.55
N GLU A 346 5.64 -14.79 25.02
CA GLU A 346 6.79 -15.64 25.32
C GLU A 346 7.97 -15.37 24.38
N PHE A 347 9.09 -14.92 24.94
CA PHE A 347 10.39 -15.02 24.28
C PHE A 347 10.78 -16.50 24.21
N ARG A 348 10.89 -17.05 22.99
CA ARG A 348 10.95 -18.50 22.76
C ARG A 348 12.40 -18.96 22.82
N HIS A 349 12.65 -20.01 23.60
CA HIS A 349 13.98 -20.59 23.81
C HIS A 349 14.13 -22.02 23.26
N VAL A 350 13.21 -22.46 22.39
CA VAL A 350 13.17 -23.83 21.83
C VAL A 350 14.37 -24.14 20.93
N VAL A 351 15.02 -23.11 20.38
CA VAL A 351 16.32 -23.22 19.72
C VAL A 351 17.31 -22.30 20.45
N HIS A 352 18.56 -22.77 20.59
CA HIS A 352 19.64 -22.01 21.20
C HIS A 352 19.79 -20.62 20.54
N ARG A 353 19.86 -19.57 21.36
CA ARG A 353 19.93 -18.14 20.96
C ARG A 353 18.70 -17.57 20.25
N THR A 354 17.54 -18.24 20.23
CA THR A 354 16.32 -17.60 19.72
C THR A 354 15.96 -16.31 20.48
N PRO A 355 16.07 -16.19 21.83
CA PRO A 355 15.79 -14.91 22.51
C PRO A 355 16.75 -13.78 22.10
N GLU A 356 18.04 -14.06 21.93
CA GLU A 356 19.06 -13.12 21.39
C GLU A 356 18.66 -12.62 19.99
N GLN A 357 18.14 -13.52 19.15
CA GLN A 357 17.66 -13.17 17.81
C GLN A 357 16.39 -12.32 17.83
N GLN A 358 15.41 -12.67 18.67
CA GLN A 358 14.18 -11.90 18.87
C GLN A 358 14.49 -10.48 19.36
N VAL A 359 15.37 -10.34 20.36
CA VAL A 359 15.83 -9.04 20.87
C VAL A 359 16.49 -8.21 19.77
N ARG A 360 17.42 -8.76 18.98
CA ARG A 360 18.05 -8.03 17.86
C ARG A 360 17.06 -7.61 16.79
N GLN A 361 16.10 -8.47 16.46
CA GLN A 361 15.04 -8.17 15.50
C GLN A 361 14.17 -6.99 16.00
N ILE A 362 13.79 -6.99 17.28
CA ILE A 362 13.03 -5.90 17.90
C ILE A 362 13.83 -4.59 17.88
N LYS A 363 15.11 -4.61 18.24
CA LYS A 363 15.99 -3.42 18.16
C LYS A 363 16.10 -2.90 16.72
N SER A 364 16.24 -3.79 15.74
CA SER A 364 16.27 -3.41 14.32
C SER A 364 14.95 -2.82 13.84
N PHE A 365 13.82 -3.35 14.32
CA PHE A 365 12.48 -2.86 13.98
C PHE A 365 12.21 -1.46 14.55
N LEU A 366 12.63 -1.21 15.79
CA LEU A 366 12.43 0.07 16.49
C LEU A 366 13.47 1.13 16.12
N SER A 367 14.51 0.77 15.35
CA SER A 367 15.59 1.66 14.97
C SER A 367 15.10 2.93 14.27
N GLY A 368 15.57 4.09 14.74
CA GLY A 368 15.22 5.40 14.18
C GLY A 368 13.88 5.98 14.64
N VAL A 369 13.23 5.40 15.66
CA VAL A 369 12.06 5.98 16.35
C VAL A 369 12.40 6.16 17.83
N ASP A 370 12.03 7.29 18.42
CA ASP A 370 12.14 7.51 19.86
C ASP A 370 10.98 6.80 20.58
N VAL A 371 11.30 5.87 21.47
CA VAL A 371 10.34 4.89 22.01
C VAL A 371 10.62 4.54 23.47
N ASP A 372 9.56 4.44 24.27
CA ASP A 372 9.60 3.81 25.58
C ASP A 372 9.07 2.37 25.49
N ILE A 373 9.86 1.40 25.96
CA ILE A 373 9.52 -0.02 25.87
C ILE A 373 8.92 -0.54 27.19
N TYR A 374 7.78 -1.22 27.08
CA TYR A 374 7.05 -1.87 28.16
C TYR A 374 6.91 -3.36 27.85
N ILE A 375 7.40 -4.24 28.74
CA ILE A 375 7.47 -5.69 28.46
C ILE A 375 6.69 -6.48 29.49
N HIS A 376 5.67 -7.22 29.05
CA HIS A 376 5.15 -8.34 29.83
C HIS A 376 5.45 -9.67 29.15
N GLY A 377 6.10 -10.57 29.89
CA GLY A 377 6.47 -11.89 29.42
C GLY A 377 6.31 -12.97 30.48
N TRP A 378 6.39 -14.22 30.03
CA TRP A 378 6.45 -15.35 30.95
C TRP A 378 7.88 -15.62 31.39
N ARG A 379 8.04 -16.06 32.64
CA ARG A 379 9.34 -16.31 33.27
C ARG A 379 10.21 -17.25 32.42
N ASN A 380 11.46 -16.86 32.18
CA ASN A 380 12.40 -17.57 31.31
C ASN A 380 13.87 -17.24 31.64
N THR A 381 14.80 -18.10 31.24
CA THR A 381 16.23 -17.95 31.56
C THR A 381 16.94 -16.81 30.81
N SER A 382 16.28 -16.15 29.87
CA SER A 382 16.84 -15.05 29.06
C SER A 382 16.39 -13.66 29.52
N GLU A 383 15.62 -13.55 30.60
CA GLU A 383 15.17 -12.26 31.17
C GLU A 383 16.29 -11.22 31.30
N PRO A 384 17.49 -11.52 31.85
CA PRO A 384 18.53 -10.50 32.01
C PRO A 384 19.00 -9.94 30.67
N LEU A 385 19.15 -10.79 29.65
CA LEU A 385 19.52 -10.38 28.29
C LEU A 385 18.44 -9.50 27.66
N ILE A 386 17.16 -9.84 27.85
CA ILE A 386 16.03 -9.10 27.28
C ILE A 386 15.94 -7.71 27.91
N ILE A 387 16.12 -7.61 29.23
CA ILE A 387 16.08 -6.35 29.98
C ILE A 387 17.28 -5.47 29.62
N ASP A 388 18.49 -6.01 29.61
CA ASP A 388 19.72 -5.27 29.30
C ASP A 388 19.73 -4.72 27.86
N GLU A 389 19.41 -5.56 26.87
CA GLU A 389 19.49 -5.18 25.46
C GLU A 389 18.32 -4.30 24.98
N LEU A 390 17.11 -4.46 25.53
CA LEU A 390 15.96 -3.63 25.16
C LEU A 390 15.78 -2.40 26.07
N ASN A 391 16.44 -2.36 27.23
CA ASN A 391 16.35 -1.29 28.23
C ASN A 391 14.90 -0.79 28.48
N PRO A 392 13.96 -1.68 28.87
CA PRO A 392 12.55 -1.31 29.02
C PRO A 392 12.31 -0.40 30.23
N LYS A 393 11.49 0.63 30.03
CA LYS A 393 11.13 1.61 31.08
C LYS A 393 10.42 0.94 32.26
N ARG A 394 9.56 -0.06 31.98
CA ARG A 394 8.99 -0.99 32.98
C ARG A 394 8.79 -2.37 32.38
N TYR A 395 8.89 -3.41 33.20
CA TYR A 395 8.70 -4.80 32.76
C TYR A 395 8.09 -5.68 33.86
N LEU A 396 7.44 -6.77 33.45
CA LEU A 396 6.95 -7.84 34.31
C LEU A 396 7.22 -9.20 33.66
N PHE A 397 8.05 -10.01 34.30
CA PHE A 397 8.20 -11.43 33.99
C PHE A 397 7.65 -12.27 35.12
N GLU A 398 6.59 -13.04 34.86
CA GLU A 398 5.92 -13.83 35.89
C GLU A 398 5.69 -15.30 35.48
N GLU A 399 5.40 -16.14 36.49
CA GLU A 399 5.10 -17.56 36.28
C GLU A 399 3.83 -17.75 35.42
N LYS A 400 3.81 -18.80 34.58
CA LYS A 400 2.69 -19.04 33.66
C LYS A 400 1.38 -19.30 34.41
N LYS A 401 0.46 -18.34 34.36
CA LYS A 401 -0.87 -18.44 34.96
C LYS A 401 -1.73 -19.50 34.27
N SER A 402 -2.49 -20.24 35.07
CA SER A 402 -3.48 -21.22 34.60
C SER A 402 -4.80 -20.55 34.34
N PHE A 403 -5.30 -20.64 33.10
CA PHE A 403 -6.60 -20.08 32.69
C PHE A 403 -7.68 -21.16 32.54
N ARG A 404 -7.46 -22.38 33.08
CA ARG A 404 -8.36 -23.54 32.92
C ARG A 404 -9.80 -23.28 33.40
N ASP A 405 -9.99 -22.50 34.47
CA ASP A 405 -11.33 -22.17 34.98
C ASP A 405 -12.10 -21.19 34.09
N LEU A 406 -11.38 -20.42 33.28
CA LEU A 406 -11.97 -19.57 32.24
C LEU A 406 -12.20 -20.39 30.97
N GLU A 407 -11.24 -21.22 30.56
CA GLU A 407 -11.35 -22.17 29.44
C GLU A 407 -12.57 -23.11 29.55
N ARG A 408 -12.87 -23.60 30.76
CA ARG A 408 -14.07 -24.40 31.08
C ARG A 408 -15.39 -23.68 30.79
N LYS A 409 -15.42 -22.34 30.78
CA LYS A 409 -16.62 -21.53 30.50
C LYS A 409 -16.88 -21.30 29.01
N ILE A 410 -15.91 -21.62 28.14
CA ILE A 410 -16.07 -21.52 26.70
C ILE A 410 -17.12 -22.54 26.23
N ARG A 411 -18.21 -22.04 25.65
CA ARG A 411 -19.30 -22.87 25.11
C ARG A 411 -19.19 -23.10 23.61
N PHE A 412 -18.75 -22.08 22.86
CA PHE A 412 -18.75 -22.09 21.40
C PHE A 412 -17.30 -22.09 20.87
N ARG A 413 -16.91 -23.20 20.24
CA ARG A 413 -15.54 -23.42 19.75
C ARG A 413 -15.50 -23.60 18.24
N GLU A 414 -14.37 -23.26 17.67
CA GLU A 414 -13.99 -23.64 16.31
C GLU A 414 -13.83 -25.17 16.17
N PRO A 415 -14.22 -25.78 15.03
CA PRO A 415 -14.00 -27.21 14.81
C PRO A 415 -12.50 -27.54 14.66
N ARG A 416 -12.08 -28.72 15.14
CA ARG A 416 -10.73 -29.29 14.93
C ARG A 416 -9.57 -28.40 15.43
N LEU A 417 -9.55 -28.11 16.73
CA LEU A 417 -8.48 -27.33 17.38
C LEU A 417 -7.22 -28.13 17.72
N LYS A 418 -6.07 -27.46 17.69
CA LYS A 418 -4.83 -27.96 18.30
C LYS A 418 -4.99 -28.03 19.83
N PRO A 419 -4.42 -29.04 20.51
CA PRO A 419 -4.44 -29.12 21.97
C PRO A 419 -3.91 -27.84 22.63
N ASN A 420 -4.53 -27.42 23.74
CA ASN A 420 -4.21 -26.22 24.52
C ASN A 420 -4.32 -24.87 23.76
N ARG A 421 -4.93 -24.83 22.56
CA ARG A 421 -5.12 -23.59 21.79
C ARG A 421 -5.92 -22.55 22.58
N ASP A 422 -7.00 -22.95 23.24
CA ASP A 422 -7.88 -22.04 23.99
C ASP A 422 -7.15 -21.41 25.19
N HIS A 423 -6.53 -22.23 26.05
CA HIS A 423 -5.63 -21.76 27.11
C HIS A 423 -4.51 -20.84 26.58
N GLY A 424 -3.93 -21.16 25.43
CA GLY A 424 -2.90 -20.34 24.78
C GLY A 424 -3.41 -18.96 24.37
N SER A 425 -4.62 -18.88 23.80
CA SER A 425 -5.27 -17.60 23.46
C SER A 425 -5.61 -16.78 24.70
N LEU A 426 -6.11 -17.40 25.79
CA LEU A 426 -6.36 -16.70 27.05
C LEU A 426 -5.07 -16.13 27.66
N SER A 427 -4.01 -16.94 27.69
CA SER A 427 -2.66 -16.54 28.13
C SER A 427 -2.10 -15.39 27.28
N MET A 428 -2.33 -15.41 25.97
CA MET A 428 -1.92 -14.34 25.06
C MET A 428 -2.68 -13.03 25.32
N PHE A 429 -4.01 -13.04 25.43
CA PHE A 429 -4.77 -11.80 25.70
C PHE A 429 -4.52 -11.23 27.08
N TYR A 430 -4.34 -12.09 28.08
CA TYR A 430 -3.85 -11.65 29.38
C TYR A 430 -2.49 -10.96 29.24
N SER A 431 -1.54 -11.59 28.52
CA SER A 431 -0.20 -11.05 28.35
C SER A 431 -0.15 -9.75 27.56
N ILE A 432 -1.09 -9.55 26.62
CA ILE A 432 -1.36 -8.29 25.93
C ILE A 432 -1.81 -7.23 26.94
N GLN A 433 -2.82 -7.52 27.77
CA GLN A 433 -3.36 -6.55 28.74
C GLN A 433 -2.29 -6.08 29.75
N GLU A 434 -1.51 -7.00 30.32
CA GLU A 434 -0.49 -6.63 31.31
C GLU A 434 0.64 -5.76 30.73
N SER A 435 1.04 -5.94 29.46
CA SER A 435 2.10 -5.07 28.88
C SER A 435 1.66 -3.62 28.71
N PHE A 436 0.36 -3.38 28.56
CA PHE A 436 -0.23 -2.04 28.52
C PHE A 436 -0.45 -1.46 29.93
N ASP A 437 -0.87 -2.29 30.88
CA ASP A 437 -1.10 -1.85 32.26
C ASP A 437 0.22 -1.42 32.95
N LEU A 438 1.37 -1.90 32.48
CA LEU A 438 2.70 -1.38 32.87
C LEU A 438 2.91 0.11 32.57
N ILE A 439 2.23 0.69 31.57
CA ILE A 439 2.34 2.12 31.26
C ILE A 439 1.87 2.96 32.48
N GLY A 440 0.83 2.50 33.18
CA GLY A 440 0.35 3.13 34.41
C GLY A 440 -0.01 4.61 34.24
N ASP A 441 0.42 5.44 35.18
CA ASP A 441 0.12 6.87 35.21
C ASP A 441 0.78 7.65 34.04
N ASP A 442 1.86 7.13 33.46
CA ASP A 442 2.59 7.71 32.32
C ASP A 442 1.77 7.67 31.02
N ILE A 443 0.58 7.05 31.01
CA ILE A 443 -0.21 6.84 29.80
C ILE A 443 -0.55 8.15 29.07
N GLY A 444 -0.69 9.27 29.80
CA GLY A 444 -0.93 10.59 29.23
C GLY A 444 0.26 11.22 28.49
N ASP A 445 1.47 10.66 28.63
CA ASP A 445 2.69 11.20 27.99
C ASP A 445 2.82 10.78 26.52
N TYR A 446 2.06 9.79 26.05
CA TYR A 446 2.21 9.22 24.71
C TYR A 446 1.16 9.75 23.73
N ASP A 447 1.47 9.73 22.44
CA ASP A 447 0.49 9.95 21.38
C ASP A 447 -0.04 8.61 20.83
N TYR A 448 0.88 7.64 20.71
CA TYR A 448 0.65 6.36 20.05
C TYR A 448 1.17 5.20 20.89
N VAL A 449 0.47 4.07 20.81
CA VAL A 449 0.89 2.80 21.42
C VAL A 449 0.99 1.73 20.36
N VAL A 450 2.14 1.05 20.31
CA VAL A 450 2.41 -0.08 19.42
C VAL A 450 2.37 -1.36 20.24
N ARG A 451 1.68 -2.37 19.74
CA ARG A 451 1.73 -3.73 20.28
C ARG A 451 2.63 -4.58 19.40
N ILE A 452 3.63 -5.24 20.01
CA ILE A 452 4.54 -6.18 19.32
C ILE A 452 4.52 -7.55 20.00
N ARG A 453 4.70 -8.60 19.20
CA ARG A 453 4.87 -9.99 19.67
C ARG A 453 6.32 -10.44 19.49
N PRO A 454 7.00 -11.05 20.48
CA PRO A 454 8.43 -11.36 20.38
C PRO A 454 8.87 -12.30 19.24
N ASP A 455 7.99 -13.14 18.68
CA ASP A 455 8.33 -14.17 17.68
C ASP A 455 8.00 -13.78 16.23
N THR A 456 7.79 -12.49 15.94
CA THR A 456 7.63 -11.95 14.58
C THR A 456 8.94 -11.38 14.03
N PHE A 457 9.21 -11.56 12.74
CA PHE A 457 10.24 -10.82 12.01
C PHE A 457 9.55 -9.92 10.98
N PHE A 458 9.63 -8.60 11.16
CA PHE A 458 9.06 -7.63 10.22
C PHE A 458 10.01 -7.34 9.05
N ASP A 459 9.47 -7.23 7.84
CA ASP A 459 10.20 -6.86 6.62
C ASP A 459 10.39 -5.33 6.48
N LYS A 460 9.72 -4.56 7.35
CA LYS A 460 9.82 -3.09 7.46
C LYS A 460 10.03 -2.69 8.92
N SER A 461 10.75 -1.60 9.14
CA SER A 461 10.89 -0.93 10.44
C SER A 461 9.62 -0.19 10.88
N LEU A 462 9.50 0.11 12.17
CA LEU A 462 8.44 0.97 12.70
C LEU A 462 8.44 2.35 12.05
N LYS A 463 9.65 2.88 11.80
CA LYS A 463 9.92 4.13 11.11
C LYS A 463 9.24 4.17 9.73
N GLU A 464 9.43 3.14 8.91
CA GLU A 464 8.78 3.05 7.58
C GLU A 464 7.25 2.91 7.66
N ILE A 465 6.70 2.25 8.69
CA ILE A 465 5.25 2.18 8.90
C ILE A 465 4.68 3.57 9.22
N LEU A 466 5.32 4.31 10.15
CA LEU A 466 4.91 5.67 10.51
C LEU A 466 4.99 6.62 9.30
N TYR A 467 5.98 6.45 8.44
CA TYR A 467 6.11 7.22 7.21
C TYR A 467 4.99 6.92 6.22
N SER A 468 4.70 5.63 6.00
CA SER A 468 3.55 5.24 5.19
C SER A 468 2.23 5.84 5.70
N ILE A 469 2.04 5.96 7.01
CA ILE A 469 0.86 6.60 7.61
C ILE A 469 0.88 8.12 7.38
N SER A 470 2.05 8.79 7.48
CA SER A 470 2.17 10.23 7.16
C SER A 470 1.75 10.56 5.74
N ASP A 471 2.32 9.82 4.78
CA ASP A 471 2.12 10.03 3.36
C ASP A 471 0.67 9.67 2.95
N GLY A 472 0.00 8.88 3.80
CA GLY A 472 -1.43 8.57 3.72
C GLY A 472 -2.36 9.54 4.47
N GLY A 473 -1.83 10.53 5.19
CA GLY A 473 -2.59 11.61 5.84
C GLY A 473 -2.79 11.52 7.35
N ASP A 474 -1.79 11.05 8.10
CA ASP A 474 -1.81 10.87 9.56
C ASP A 474 -2.73 9.72 10.03
N PHE A 475 -2.77 9.43 11.33
CA PHE A 475 -3.66 8.45 11.93
C PHE A 475 -5.11 8.94 11.91
N LEU A 476 -5.99 8.10 11.35
CA LEU A 476 -7.43 8.15 11.59
C LEU A 476 -7.68 8.13 13.10
N PRO A 477 -8.31 9.18 13.69
CA PRO A 477 -8.36 9.35 15.15
C PRO A 477 -9.03 8.21 15.94
N GLY A 478 -9.95 7.50 15.30
CA GLY A 478 -10.71 6.39 15.90
C GLY A 478 -10.23 4.99 15.51
N ALA A 479 -9.15 4.87 14.73
CA ALA A 479 -8.74 3.61 14.14
C ALA A 479 -7.59 2.91 14.86
N VAL A 480 -7.64 1.57 14.87
CA VAL A 480 -6.45 0.73 15.07
C VAL A 480 -5.91 0.31 13.71
N TYR A 481 -4.60 0.41 13.55
CA TYR A 481 -3.87 0.00 12.37
C TYR A 481 -3.26 -1.38 12.60
N VAL A 482 -3.61 -2.34 11.73
CA VAL A 482 -3.12 -3.73 11.78
C VAL A 482 -2.53 -4.15 10.43
N PRO A 483 -1.61 -5.13 10.38
CA PRO A 483 -1.09 -5.65 9.11
C PRO A 483 -2.21 -6.18 8.23
N ARG A 484 -2.11 -5.97 6.91
CA ARG A 484 -3.05 -6.52 5.91
C ARG A 484 -2.96 -8.04 5.67
N SER A 485 -2.41 -8.78 6.62
CA SER A 485 -2.11 -10.22 6.57
C SER A 485 -2.47 -10.88 7.90
N PHE A 486 -2.61 -12.20 7.93
CA PHE A 486 -3.07 -12.97 9.10
C PHE A 486 -4.46 -12.59 9.61
N HIS A 487 -5.34 -12.14 8.71
CA HIS A 487 -6.72 -11.82 9.06
C HIS A 487 -7.57 -13.05 9.42
N SER A 488 -7.17 -14.28 9.04
CA SER A 488 -7.83 -15.53 9.49
C SER A 488 -9.36 -15.39 9.50
N LYS A 489 -10.01 -15.60 10.65
CA LYS A 489 -11.45 -15.38 10.87
C LYS A 489 -11.84 -13.98 11.39
N GLY A 490 -10.88 -13.14 11.79
CA GLY A 490 -11.12 -11.78 12.29
C GLY A 490 -10.07 -10.79 11.80
N ILE A 491 -9.26 -10.25 12.71
CA ILE A 491 -8.10 -9.37 12.42
C ILE A 491 -6.80 -9.88 13.06
N ASN A 492 -5.67 -9.35 12.60
CA ASN A 492 -4.32 -9.66 13.08
C ASN A 492 -4.16 -9.43 14.60
N ASP A 493 -3.54 -10.39 15.30
CA ASP A 493 -3.24 -10.32 16.75
C ASP A 493 -1.73 -10.29 17.06
N GLN A 494 -0.90 -9.99 16.05
CA GLN A 494 0.55 -10.06 16.08
C GLN A 494 1.23 -8.67 16.05
N PHE A 495 0.64 -7.69 15.37
CA PHE A 495 1.02 -6.28 15.44
C PHE A 495 -0.23 -5.39 15.46
N ALA A 496 -0.17 -4.28 16.19
CA ALA A 496 -1.16 -3.22 16.12
C ALA A 496 -0.55 -1.87 16.52
N ILE A 497 -1.05 -0.76 15.96
CA ILE A 497 -0.66 0.60 16.34
C ILE A 497 -1.89 1.52 16.30
N GLY A 498 -1.98 2.46 17.24
CA GLY A 498 -3.07 3.43 17.28
C GLY A 498 -2.91 4.44 18.42
N ARG A 499 -3.83 5.40 18.50
CA ARG A 499 -3.90 6.36 19.62
C ARG A 499 -4.29 5.66 20.92
N ILE A 500 -3.91 6.22 22.07
CA ILE A 500 -4.18 5.65 23.40
C ILE A 500 -5.65 5.26 23.58
N SER A 501 -6.59 6.15 23.25
CA SER A 501 -8.03 5.92 23.41
C SER A 501 -8.49 4.65 22.69
N VAL A 502 -7.99 4.41 21.49
CA VAL A 502 -8.25 3.22 20.69
C VAL A 502 -7.55 1.99 21.29
N MET A 503 -6.26 2.12 21.57
CA MET A 503 -5.43 1.00 22.03
C MET A 503 -5.86 0.51 23.41
N GLN A 504 -6.40 1.37 24.28
CA GLN A 504 -7.00 0.96 25.55
C GLN A 504 -8.11 -0.10 25.35
N HIS A 505 -8.96 0.04 24.32
CA HIS A 505 -9.95 -1.00 24.00
C HIS A 505 -9.30 -2.27 23.44
N TYR A 506 -8.31 -2.14 22.54
CA TYR A 506 -7.53 -3.27 22.01
C TYR A 506 -6.91 -4.12 23.13
N PHE A 507 -6.19 -3.48 24.05
CA PHE A 507 -5.47 -4.13 25.14
C PHE A 507 -6.41 -4.74 26.20
N ARG A 508 -7.61 -4.18 26.40
CA ARG A 508 -8.63 -4.73 27.33
C ARG A 508 -9.47 -5.88 26.76
N THR A 509 -9.03 -6.51 25.67
CA THR A 509 -9.69 -7.71 25.11
C THR A 509 -9.77 -8.88 26.11
N PHE A 510 -8.85 -8.99 27.08
CA PHE A 510 -8.96 -10.01 28.14
C PHE A 510 -10.09 -9.74 29.14
N GLU A 511 -10.31 -8.48 29.56
CA GLU A 511 -11.52 -8.10 30.31
C GLU A 511 -12.80 -8.40 29.53
N TYR A 512 -12.82 -8.07 28.24
CA TYR A 512 -13.95 -8.34 27.35
C TYR A 512 -14.26 -9.86 27.28
N ILE A 513 -13.23 -10.70 27.16
CA ILE A 513 -13.38 -12.16 27.24
C ILE A 513 -13.99 -12.58 28.58
N LYS A 514 -13.43 -12.15 29.71
CA LYS A 514 -13.91 -12.56 31.04
C LYS A 514 -15.41 -12.28 31.25
N ARG A 515 -15.92 -11.18 30.70
CA ARG A 515 -17.34 -10.79 30.77
C ARG A 515 -18.23 -11.60 29.82
N ASN A 516 -17.75 -11.93 28.62
CA ASN A 516 -18.59 -12.43 27.52
C ASN A 516 -18.35 -13.91 27.13
N ILE A 517 -17.40 -14.61 27.74
CA ILE A 517 -16.89 -15.94 27.29
C ILE A 517 -17.94 -17.02 27.00
N SER A 518 -19.10 -16.99 27.66
CA SER A 518 -20.21 -17.94 27.41
C SER A 518 -20.95 -17.70 26.08
N HIS A 519 -20.77 -16.53 25.46
CA HIS A 519 -21.46 -16.07 24.26
C HIS A 519 -20.51 -15.79 23.08
N LEU A 520 -19.19 -15.81 23.32
CA LEU A 520 -18.17 -15.60 22.29
C LEU A 520 -17.93 -16.86 21.47
N PHE A 521 -17.88 -16.72 20.14
CA PHE A 521 -17.19 -17.69 19.30
C PHE A 521 -15.70 -17.66 19.63
N PHE A 522 -15.17 -18.74 20.19
CA PHE A 522 -13.80 -18.72 20.69
C PHE A 522 -12.79 -18.94 19.55
N ASN A 523 -12.39 -17.83 18.94
CA ASN A 523 -11.25 -17.67 18.05
C ASN A 523 -10.60 -16.30 18.37
N PRO A 524 -9.26 -16.21 18.57
CA PRO A 524 -8.65 -14.99 19.08
C PRO A 524 -8.82 -13.79 18.13
N GLU A 525 -8.58 -13.97 16.83
CA GLU A 525 -8.70 -12.91 15.83
C GLU A 525 -10.14 -12.35 15.77
N SER A 526 -11.13 -13.22 15.93
CA SER A 526 -12.56 -12.87 15.92
C SER A 526 -13.02 -12.18 17.21
N ILE A 527 -12.52 -12.62 18.38
CA ILE A 527 -12.84 -12.00 19.66
C ILE A 527 -12.27 -10.57 19.72
N LEU A 528 -11.02 -10.41 19.29
CA LEU A 528 -10.37 -9.11 19.20
C LEU A 528 -11.17 -8.16 18.29
N LEU A 529 -11.51 -8.63 17.08
CA LEU A 529 -12.36 -7.89 16.15
C LEU A 529 -13.71 -7.49 16.78
N LYS A 530 -14.39 -8.42 17.45
CA LYS A 530 -15.70 -8.16 18.06
C LYS A 530 -15.64 -7.09 19.15
N ASN A 531 -14.63 -7.16 20.03
CA ASN A 531 -14.38 -6.16 21.06
C ASN A 531 -14.22 -4.74 20.46
N LEU A 532 -13.45 -4.61 19.37
CA LEU A 532 -13.23 -3.33 18.70
C LEU A 532 -14.51 -2.79 18.06
N LEU A 533 -15.23 -3.62 17.30
CA LEU A 533 -16.47 -3.22 16.62
C LEU A 533 -17.58 -2.81 17.61
N GLU A 534 -17.74 -3.54 18.72
CA GLU A 534 -18.73 -3.20 19.77
C GLU A 534 -18.39 -1.88 20.48
N ASN A 535 -17.11 -1.54 20.59
CA ASN A 535 -16.64 -0.24 21.10
C ASN A 535 -16.52 0.85 20.01
N LYS A 536 -17.02 0.59 18.78
CA LYS A 536 -17.00 1.52 17.63
C LYS A 536 -15.59 1.99 17.22
N ILE A 537 -14.60 1.12 17.38
CA ILE A 537 -13.24 1.36 16.88
C ILE A 537 -13.19 1.09 15.38
N GLU A 538 -12.59 2.02 14.63
CA GLU A 538 -12.32 1.88 13.19
C GLU A 538 -11.14 0.93 12.96
N ILE A 539 -11.07 0.27 11.81
CA ILE A 539 -10.02 -0.70 11.50
C ILE A 539 -9.34 -0.26 10.22
N ALA A 540 -8.09 0.17 10.33
CA ALA A 540 -7.25 0.52 9.21
C ALA A 540 -6.17 -0.56 8.99
N LEU A 541 -5.73 -0.70 7.74
CA LEU A 541 -4.69 -1.67 7.38
C LEU A 541 -3.36 -0.97 7.06
N VAL A 542 -2.25 -1.61 7.41
CA VAL A 542 -0.90 -1.24 6.97
C VAL A 542 -0.27 -2.35 6.13
N ASP A 543 0.52 -1.95 5.14
CA ASP A 543 1.36 -2.88 4.39
C ASP A 543 2.61 -3.25 5.22
N LEU A 544 2.45 -4.23 6.11
CA LEU A 544 3.52 -4.78 6.95
C LEU A 544 3.65 -6.29 6.73
N PRO A 545 4.44 -6.74 5.74
CA PRO A 545 4.84 -8.14 5.61
C PRO A 545 5.68 -8.56 6.83
N TYR A 546 5.42 -9.74 7.39
CA TYR A 546 6.22 -10.29 8.48
C TYR A 546 6.18 -11.82 8.54
N ALA A 547 7.30 -12.41 8.94
CA ALA A 547 7.42 -13.84 9.19
C ALA A 547 7.07 -14.17 10.65
N LEU A 548 6.35 -15.27 10.88
CA LEU A 548 5.97 -15.72 12.23
C LEU A 548 6.86 -16.89 12.66
N MET A 549 8.01 -16.58 13.26
CA MET A 549 9.15 -17.47 13.50
C MET A 549 8.95 -18.41 14.71
N ARG A 550 7.75 -19.00 14.83
CA ARG A 550 7.38 -19.93 15.91
C ARG A 550 8.29 -21.17 15.90
N HIS A 551 9.15 -21.27 16.91
CA HIS A 551 10.11 -22.38 17.11
C HIS A 551 11.21 -22.49 16.03
N LEU A 552 11.43 -21.43 15.24
CA LEU A 552 12.48 -21.38 14.23
C LEU A 552 13.54 -20.34 14.61
N PRO A 553 14.82 -20.53 14.25
CA PRO A 553 15.81 -19.48 14.33
C PRO A 553 15.51 -18.39 13.27
N MET A 554 15.82 -17.14 13.58
CA MET A 554 15.70 -16.01 12.63
C MET A 554 16.89 -16.01 11.66
N ARG A 555 16.88 -16.94 10.70
CA ARG A 555 17.84 -17.01 9.58
C ARG A 555 17.17 -16.53 8.30
N ILE A 556 17.89 -15.81 7.45
CA ILE A 556 17.34 -15.23 6.20
C ILE A 556 16.56 -16.27 5.37
N HIS A 557 17.12 -17.46 5.15
CA HIS A 557 16.42 -18.52 4.39
C HIS A 557 15.20 -19.11 5.10
N ASP A 558 15.19 -19.16 6.44
CA ASP A 558 14.02 -19.60 7.20
C ASP A 558 12.93 -18.52 7.17
N ILE A 559 13.31 -17.23 7.24
CA ILE A 559 12.41 -16.08 7.11
C ILE A 559 11.74 -16.06 5.73
N SER A 560 12.53 -16.08 4.63
CA SER A 560 12.00 -16.07 3.27
C SER A 560 11.10 -17.28 2.98
N ARG A 561 11.44 -18.47 3.50
CA ARG A 561 10.57 -19.65 3.39
C ARG A 561 9.27 -19.43 4.16
N VAL A 562 9.33 -18.96 5.40
CA VAL A 562 8.14 -18.74 6.23
C VAL A 562 7.21 -17.70 5.61
N MET A 563 7.73 -16.58 5.11
CA MET A 563 6.92 -15.58 4.38
C MET A 563 6.26 -16.17 3.13
N HIS A 564 7.01 -16.96 2.34
CA HIS A 564 6.47 -17.65 1.18
C HIS A 564 5.36 -18.64 1.55
N ASP A 565 5.58 -19.50 2.55
CA ASP A 565 4.59 -20.48 3.04
C ASP A 565 3.32 -19.78 3.57
N GLN A 566 3.47 -18.60 4.19
CA GLN A 566 2.38 -17.79 4.72
C GLN A 566 1.53 -17.14 3.62
N GLU A 567 2.14 -16.61 2.56
CA GLU A 567 1.39 -16.06 1.41
C GLU A 567 0.63 -17.13 0.62
N HIS A 568 1.10 -18.38 0.62
CA HIS A 568 0.40 -19.52 -0.01
C HIS A 568 -0.66 -20.16 0.90
N THR A 569 -0.91 -19.59 2.08
CA THR A 569 -1.83 -20.13 3.08
C THR A 569 -2.98 -19.15 3.34
N TRP A 570 -4.22 -19.57 3.07
CA TRP A 570 -5.39 -18.68 2.98
C TRP A 570 -5.67 -17.79 4.21
N TRP A 571 -5.34 -18.25 5.42
CA TRP A 571 -5.59 -17.51 6.67
C TRP A 571 -4.46 -16.53 7.03
N SER A 572 -3.30 -16.64 6.38
CA SER A 572 -2.11 -15.80 6.58
C SER A 572 -1.79 -14.88 5.41
N ARG A 573 -2.23 -15.20 4.20
CA ARG A 573 -1.97 -14.42 2.98
C ARG A 573 -2.30 -12.93 3.16
N THR A 574 -1.60 -12.11 2.41
CA THR A 574 -1.87 -10.68 2.29
C THR A 574 -3.16 -10.44 1.51
N ASP A 575 -4.14 -9.78 2.12
CA ASP A 575 -5.37 -9.37 1.46
C ASP A 575 -5.14 -8.09 0.61
N HIS A 576 -5.89 -7.98 -0.49
CA HIS A 576 -5.82 -6.83 -1.42
C HIS A 576 -6.78 -5.68 -1.04
N LEU A 577 -7.05 -5.53 0.26
CA LEU A 577 -7.85 -4.45 0.82
C LEU A 577 -7.08 -3.11 0.81
N PRO A 578 -7.76 -1.96 0.76
CA PRO A 578 -7.10 -0.65 0.87
C PRO A 578 -6.37 -0.53 2.20
N VAL A 579 -5.19 0.10 2.15
CA VAL A 579 -4.40 0.46 3.33
C VAL A 579 -4.68 1.91 3.71
N LEU A 580 -4.57 2.23 5.00
CA LEU A 580 -4.74 3.58 5.55
C LEU A 580 -6.16 4.16 5.35
N GLU A 581 -7.16 3.29 5.22
CA GLU A 581 -8.59 3.61 5.11
C GLU A 581 -9.38 2.76 6.11
N ASP A 582 -10.53 3.24 6.59
CA ASP A 582 -11.40 2.44 7.46
C ASP A 582 -12.08 1.32 6.66
N VAL A 583 -11.83 0.09 7.09
CA VAL A 583 -12.43 -1.14 6.58
C VAL A 583 -13.26 -1.85 7.65
N SER A 584 -13.65 -1.18 8.75
CA SER A 584 -14.48 -1.78 9.81
C SER A 584 -15.78 -2.39 9.29
N LYS A 585 -16.44 -1.79 8.30
CA LYS A 585 -17.66 -2.37 7.71
C LYS A 585 -17.40 -3.71 7.00
N PHE A 586 -16.27 -3.87 6.32
CA PHE A 586 -15.86 -5.14 5.70
C PHE A 586 -15.67 -6.22 6.77
N PHE A 587 -14.96 -5.89 7.85
CA PHE A 587 -14.76 -6.84 8.95
C PHE A 587 -16.04 -7.13 9.75
N ALA A 588 -16.97 -6.18 9.86
CA ALA A 588 -18.28 -6.38 10.46
C ALA A 588 -19.14 -7.38 9.68
N ASP A 589 -19.13 -7.32 8.35
CA ASP A 589 -19.80 -8.32 7.52
C ASP A 589 -19.10 -9.68 7.61
N LYS A 590 -17.76 -9.71 7.61
CA LYS A 590 -16.94 -10.93 7.77
C LYS A 590 -17.27 -11.67 9.07
N ILE A 591 -17.33 -10.96 10.20
CA ILE A 591 -17.61 -11.59 11.50
C ILE A 591 -19.09 -12.02 11.62
N CYS A 592 -20.04 -11.26 11.05
CA CYS A 592 -21.43 -11.70 10.97
C CYS A 592 -21.57 -12.99 10.15
N SER A 593 -20.90 -13.08 8.99
CA SER A 593 -20.89 -14.27 8.12
C SER A 593 -20.35 -15.49 8.83
N MET A 594 -19.24 -15.32 9.55
CA MET A 594 -18.66 -16.37 10.37
C MET A 594 -19.61 -16.81 11.51
N GLU A 595 -20.21 -15.89 12.26
CA GLU A 595 -21.11 -16.25 13.36
C GLU A 595 -22.36 -16.98 12.86
N SER A 596 -23.02 -16.50 11.79
CA SER A 596 -24.20 -17.17 11.22
C SER A 596 -23.88 -18.55 10.64
N THR A 597 -22.76 -18.69 9.92
CA THR A 597 -22.29 -19.99 9.41
C THR A 597 -22.00 -20.97 10.54
N MET A 598 -21.28 -20.52 11.59
CA MET A 598 -20.95 -21.36 12.74
C MET A 598 -22.16 -21.74 13.60
N ARG A 599 -23.28 -21.00 13.52
CA ARG A 599 -24.57 -21.33 14.14
C ARG A 599 -25.46 -22.22 13.27
N GLY A 600 -25.11 -22.46 12.01
CA GLY A 600 -25.94 -23.19 11.04
C GLY A 600 -27.14 -22.37 10.52
N GLU A 601 -27.12 -21.05 10.69
CA GLU A 601 -28.13 -20.14 10.15
C GLU A 601 -27.99 -20.04 8.61
N VAL A 602 -26.74 -20.10 8.11
CA VAL A 602 -26.39 -20.15 6.69
C VAL A 602 -25.92 -21.56 6.31
N GLY A 603 -26.43 -22.10 5.21
CA GLY A 603 -26.04 -23.43 4.71
C GLY A 603 -24.70 -23.41 3.97
N PRO A 604 -23.97 -24.55 3.90
CA PRO A 604 -22.68 -24.64 3.21
C PRO A 604 -22.80 -24.34 1.71
N ILE A 605 -23.98 -24.58 1.13
CA ILE A 605 -24.41 -24.04 -0.15
C ILE A 605 -25.75 -23.34 0.10
N SER A 606 -25.95 -22.17 -0.51
CA SER A 606 -27.20 -21.40 -0.48
C SER A 606 -27.50 -20.88 -1.88
N TYR A 607 -28.76 -20.97 -2.30
CA TYR A 607 -29.22 -20.47 -3.61
C TYR A 607 -30.22 -19.34 -3.42
N ILE A 608 -29.93 -18.19 -4.02
CA ILE A 608 -30.74 -16.97 -3.89
C ILE A 608 -31.36 -16.62 -5.24
N PRO A 609 -32.70 -16.54 -5.37
CA PRO A 609 -33.35 -16.07 -6.59
C PRO A 609 -32.84 -14.68 -6.98
N CYS A 610 -32.49 -14.50 -8.25
CA CYS A 610 -31.92 -13.26 -8.76
C CYS A 610 -32.35 -12.96 -10.20
N VAL A 611 -32.18 -11.70 -10.62
CA VAL A 611 -32.47 -11.25 -11.98
C VAL A 611 -31.17 -10.81 -12.65
N LEU A 612 -30.90 -11.37 -13.83
CA LEU A 612 -29.75 -10.98 -14.64
C LEU A 612 -29.97 -9.63 -15.32
N SER A 613 -28.90 -8.84 -15.42
CA SER A 613 -28.96 -7.42 -15.81
C SER A 613 -29.30 -7.17 -17.30
N LYS A 614 -29.64 -5.90 -17.60
CA LYS A 614 -30.30 -5.40 -18.82
C LYS A 614 -29.68 -5.79 -20.18
N GLY A 615 -28.45 -6.33 -20.22
CA GLY A 615 -27.80 -6.76 -21.45
C GLY A 615 -28.40 -8.01 -22.11
N PHE A 616 -29.12 -8.85 -21.37
CA PHE A 616 -29.57 -10.18 -21.84
C PHE A 616 -31.10 -10.34 -21.93
N GLY A 617 -31.85 -9.26 -21.69
CA GLY A 617 -33.25 -9.36 -21.29
C GLY A 617 -33.39 -9.77 -19.83
N ARG A 618 -34.59 -9.66 -19.28
CA ARG A 618 -34.88 -10.06 -17.89
C ARG A 618 -34.90 -11.59 -17.81
N ILE A 619 -33.77 -12.19 -17.43
CA ILE A 619 -33.65 -13.63 -17.22
C ILE A 619 -33.64 -13.88 -15.70
N ASP A 620 -34.57 -14.70 -15.24
CA ASP A 620 -34.59 -15.18 -13.87
C ASP A 620 -33.53 -16.28 -13.68
N GLY A 621 -32.83 -16.24 -12.55
CA GLY A 621 -31.78 -17.19 -12.22
C GLY A 621 -31.59 -17.33 -10.72
N PHE A 622 -30.53 -18.02 -10.34
CA PHE A 622 -30.15 -18.27 -8.96
C PHE A 622 -28.69 -17.93 -8.76
N LEU A 623 -28.39 -17.21 -7.68
CA LEU A 623 -27.03 -17.03 -7.20
C LEU A 623 -26.69 -18.20 -6.28
N GLU A 624 -25.83 -19.09 -6.73
CA GLU A 624 -25.27 -20.14 -5.87
C GLU A 624 -24.08 -19.55 -5.11
N ILE A 625 -24.09 -19.68 -3.78
CA ILE A 625 -23.00 -19.29 -2.90
C ILE A 625 -22.54 -20.54 -2.14
N ARG A 626 -21.22 -20.84 -2.20
CA ARG A 626 -20.59 -21.98 -1.54
C ARG A 626 -19.57 -21.50 -0.51
N PHE A 627 -19.66 -22.01 0.72
CA PHE A 627 -18.70 -21.73 1.78
C PHE A 627 -17.68 -22.86 1.89
N GLU A 628 -16.39 -22.50 2.00
CA GLU A 628 -15.35 -23.46 2.36
C GLU A 628 -15.24 -23.57 3.88
N ASP A 629 -15.02 -24.79 4.38
CA ASP A 629 -14.80 -25.05 5.80
C ASP A 629 -13.71 -24.11 6.38
N ASN A 630 -14.15 -23.21 7.27
CA ASN A 630 -13.36 -22.18 7.97
C ASN A 630 -13.11 -20.85 7.23
N ASN A 631 -13.42 -20.71 5.95
CA ASN A 631 -13.31 -19.42 5.26
C ASN A 631 -14.63 -18.62 5.43
N PRO A 632 -14.63 -17.43 6.05
CA PRO A 632 -15.85 -16.63 6.19
C PRO A 632 -16.36 -16.05 4.87
N SER A 633 -15.52 -16.02 3.82
CA SER A 633 -15.92 -15.65 2.45
C SER A 633 -16.34 -16.87 1.65
N GLY A 634 -17.49 -16.78 0.98
CA GLY A 634 -17.95 -17.77 0.01
C GLY A 634 -17.44 -17.51 -1.41
N TYR A 635 -17.43 -18.57 -2.21
CA TYR A 635 -17.38 -18.52 -3.67
C TYR A 635 -18.81 -18.38 -4.22
N TYR A 636 -18.98 -17.76 -5.39
CA TYR A 636 -20.31 -17.61 -5.97
C TYR A 636 -20.32 -17.65 -7.51
N CYS A 637 -21.44 -18.14 -8.05
CA CYS A 637 -21.72 -18.14 -9.48
C CYS A 637 -23.22 -17.89 -9.73
N ALA A 638 -23.54 -17.39 -10.93
CA ALA A 638 -24.92 -17.30 -11.39
C ALA A 638 -25.29 -18.56 -12.17
N LEU A 639 -26.33 -19.25 -11.74
CA LEU A 639 -26.98 -20.37 -12.42
C LEU A 639 -28.27 -19.86 -13.08
N PHE A 640 -28.47 -20.10 -14.37
CA PHE A 640 -29.62 -19.56 -15.11
C PHE A 640 -30.00 -20.45 -16.29
N ASN A 641 -31.29 -20.51 -16.62
CA ASN A 641 -31.78 -21.29 -17.73
C ASN A 641 -32.02 -20.38 -18.96
N VAL A 642 -31.41 -20.73 -20.10
CA VAL A 642 -31.65 -20.07 -21.39
C VAL A 642 -32.15 -21.10 -22.38
N GLY A 643 -33.45 -21.07 -22.68
CA GLY A 643 -34.04 -21.92 -23.72
C GLY A 643 -34.05 -23.42 -23.40
N GLY A 644 -34.16 -23.80 -22.12
CA GLY A 644 -34.12 -25.19 -21.66
C GLY A 644 -32.72 -25.67 -21.28
N GLU A 645 -31.69 -24.82 -21.36
CA GLU A 645 -30.32 -25.17 -21.02
C GLU A 645 -29.83 -24.41 -19.78
N VAL A 646 -29.34 -25.15 -18.78
CA VAL A 646 -28.71 -24.57 -17.59
C VAL A 646 -27.30 -24.08 -17.92
N ASN A 647 -27.04 -22.82 -17.60
CA ASN A 647 -25.77 -22.13 -17.79
C ASN A 647 -25.23 -21.67 -16.44
N VAL A 648 -23.90 -21.61 -16.34
CA VAL A 648 -23.18 -21.06 -15.19
C VAL A 648 -22.21 -19.99 -15.66
N SER A 649 -22.02 -18.94 -14.85
CA SER A 649 -20.99 -17.93 -15.09
C SER A 649 -20.59 -17.22 -13.81
N HIS A 650 -19.35 -16.72 -13.75
CA HIS A 650 -18.99 -15.71 -12.77
C HIS A 650 -19.77 -14.41 -13.01
N CYS A 651 -20.08 -13.73 -11.92
CA CYS A 651 -20.91 -12.52 -11.92
C CYS A 651 -20.43 -11.52 -10.87
N LYS A 652 -21.05 -10.34 -10.86
CA LYS A 652 -21.06 -9.36 -9.76
C LYS A 652 -22.51 -8.99 -9.46
N VAL A 653 -22.77 -8.46 -8.27
CA VAL A 653 -24.07 -7.85 -7.94
C VAL A 653 -23.95 -6.33 -8.02
N VAL A 654 -24.82 -5.69 -8.79
CA VAL A 654 -24.91 -4.23 -8.96
C VAL A 654 -26.38 -3.83 -8.82
N ASP A 655 -26.70 -2.95 -7.89
CA ASP A 655 -28.05 -2.42 -7.65
C ASP A 655 -29.14 -3.51 -7.50
N GLY A 656 -28.79 -4.65 -6.91
CA GLY A 656 -29.67 -5.81 -6.73
C GLY A 656 -29.86 -6.70 -7.96
N ALA A 657 -29.28 -6.34 -9.11
CA ALA A 657 -29.21 -7.17 -10.31
C ALA A 657 -27.87 -7.91 -10.40
N VAL A 658 -27.86 -9.05 -11.10
CA VAL A 658 -26.65 -9.88 -11.30
C VAL A 658 -26.09 -9.63 -12.69
N ASP A 659 -24.84 -9.19 -12.75
CA ASP A 659 -24.13 -8.76 -13.96
C ASP A 659 -23.03 -9.78 -14.28
N LEU A 660 -23.03 -10.37 -15.48
CA LEU A 660 -22.04 -11.37 -15.88
C LEU A 660 -20.71 -10.69 -16.24
N ILE A 661 -19.62 -11.03 -15.54
CA ILE A 661 -18.29 -10.44 -15.75
C ILE A 661 -17.16 -11.45 -15.48
N GLY A 662 -15.98 -11.17 -16.03
CA GLY A 662 -14.74 -11.90 -15.72
C GLY A 662 -14.25 -11.72 -14.27
N PHE A 663 -13.25 -12.52 -13.91
CA PHE A 663 -12.62 -12.53 -12.58
C PHE A 663 -11.99 -11.19 -12.19
N LYS A 664 -12.25 -10.78 -10.94
CA LYS A 664 -11.46 -9.84 -10.12
C LYS A 664 -11.70 -10.20 -8.65
N ASP A 665 -10.81 -9.76 -7.77
CA ASP A 665 -10.86 -10.05 -6.34
C ASP A 665 -12.20 -9.64 -5.71
N LYS A 666 -12.87 -10.63 -5.11
CA LYS A 666 -14.23 -10.54 -4.58
C LYS A 666 -14.29 -11.28 -3.26
N PHE A 667 -14.87 -10.64 -2.25
CA PHE A 667 -15.25 -11.32 -1.00
C PHE A 667 -16.77 -11.34 -0.91
N VAL A 668 -17.34 -12.44 -0.40
CA VAL A 668 -18.78 -12.58 -0.20
C VAL A 668 -19.07 -13.11 1.19
N PHE A 669 -19.73 -12.29 1.99
CA PHE A 669 -20.11 -12.57 3.36
C PHE A 669 -21.62 -12.75 3.41
N CYS A 670 -22.11 -13.88 3.92
CA CYS A 670 -23.55 -14.10 4.07
C CYS A 670 -23.94 -14.39 5.51
N PHE A 671 -24.98 -13.73 5.99
CA PHE A 671 -25.42 -13.82 7.37
C PHE A 671 -26.94 -13.63 7.48
N VAL A 672 -27.49 -14.07 8.60
CA VAL A 672 -28.90 -13.90 8.94
C VAL A 672 -29.03 -12.82 10.00
N ARG A 673 -29.97 -11.89 9.80
CA ARG A 673 -30.35 -10.88 10.80
C ARG A 673 -31.83 -10.55 10.63
N ASP A 674 -32.57 -10.53 11.73
CA ASP A 674 -34.00 -10.18 11.77
C ASP A 674 -34.84 -10.97 10.73
N ASP A 675 -34.68 -12.30 10.73
CA ASP A 675 -35.30 -13.27 9.78
C ASP A 675 -35.04 -13.02 8.29
N LYS A 676 -34.01 -12.22 7.96
CA LYS A 676 -33.61 -11.92 6.60
C LYS A 676 -32.19 -12.40 6.33
N PHE A 677 -32.00 -12.91 5.11
CA PHE A 677 -30.70 -13.32 4.61
C PHE A 677 -30.05 -12.14 3.89
N PHE A 678 -28.77 -11.93 4.18
CA PHE A 678 -27.94 -10.92 3.56
C PHE A 678 -26.79 -11.62 2.83
N ALA A 679 -26.52 -11.23 1.59
CA ALA A 679 -25.26 -11.51 0.91
C ALA A 679 -24.56 -10.19 0.59
N SER A 680 -23.39 -9.99 1.18
CA SER A 680 -22.61 -8.77 1.10
C SER A 680 -21.40 -9.00 0.20
N PHE A 681 -21.38 -8.33 -0.95
CA PHE A 681 -20.38 -8.47 -2.02
C PHE A 681 -19.42 -7.30 -1.95
N TRP A 682 -18.15 -7.59 -1.67
CA TRP A 682 -17.08 -6.61 -1.58
C TRP A 682 -16.16 -6.73 -2.78
N ILE A 683 -15.93 -5.61 -3.47
CA ILE A 683 -15.12 -5.52 -4.69
C ILE A 683 -14.23 -4.29 -4.59
N TYR A 684 -12.95 -4.43 -4.95
CA TYR A 684 -12.07 -3.28 -5.14
C TYR A 684 -12.18 -2.77 -6.58
N ASP A 685 -12.70 -1.55 -6.76
CA ASP A 685 -12.87 -0.94 -8.08
C ASP A 685 -12.50 0.55 -8.05
N GLU A 686 -11.85 1.03 -9.11
CA GLU A 686 -11.33 2.40 -9.25
C GLU A 686 -10.51 2.97 -8.06
N GLY A 687 -9.92 2.10 -7.23
CA GLY A 687 -9.18 2.52 -6.03
C GLY A 687 -10.07 2.69 -4.79
N LYS A 688 -11.29 2.14 -4.80
CA LYS A 688 -12.22 2.14 -3.67
C LYS A 688 -12.72 0.74 -3.37
N LEU A 689 -12.90 0.45 -2.09
CA LEU A 689 -13.57 -0.76 -1.64
C LEU A 689 -15.09 -0.54 -1.68
N ILE A 690 -15.76 -1.11 -2.68
CA ILE A 690 -17.20 -0.98 -2.93
C ILE A 690 -17.94 -2.18 -2.34
N ASN A 691 -19.13 -1.92 -1.80
CA ASN A 691 -20.01 -2.94 -1.23
C ASN A 691 -21.41 -2.91 -1.85
N SER A 692 -21.81 -4.02 -2.47
CA SER A 692 -23.19 -4.30 -2.88
C SER A 692 -23.81 -5.29 -1.89
N VAL A 693 -25.06 -5.08 -1.47
CA VAL A 693 -25.76 -6.01 -0.57
C VAL A 693 -27.04 -6.52 -1.22
N LEU A 694 -27.16 -7.83 -1.37
CA LEU A 694 -28.41 -8.51 -1.70
C LEU A 694 -29.13 -8.89 -0.39
N LYS A 695 -30.44 -8.67 -0.33
CA LYS A 695 -31.27 -8.91 0.84
C LYS A 695 -32.58 -9.58 0.44
N CYS A 696 -32.89 -10.72 1.01
CA CYS A 696 -34.12 -11.48 0.80
C CYS A 696 -34.69 -11.98 2.14
N ASP A 697 -35.96 -12.42 2.14
CA ASP A 697 -36.50 -13.12 3.31
C ASP A 697 -35.86 -14.51 3.39
N LEU A 698 -35.56 -15.01 4.60
CA LEU A 698 -34.85 -16.28 4.77
C LEU A 698 -35.57 -17.48 4.12
N LYS A 699 -36.90 -17.42 4.03
CA LYS A 699 -37.77 -18.41 3.37
C LYS A 699 -37.53 -18.54 1.86
N ASP A 700 -37.00 -17.49 1.21
CA ASP A 700 -36.79 -17.43 -0.24
C ASP A 700 -35.40 -17.99 -0.63
N VAL A 701 -34.54 -18.30 0.36
CA VAL A 701 -33.22 -18.90 0.15
C VAL A 701 -33.36 -20.42 0.13
N LEU A 702 -33.08 -21.02 -1.02
CA LEU A 702 -33.12 -22.47 -1.17
C LEU A 702 -31.82 -23.08 -0.62
N ARG A 703 -31.97 -24.18 0.13
CA ARG A 703 -30.85 -25.00 0.62
C ARG A 703 -30.48 -26.10 -0.39
N ASP A 704 -31.45 -26.54 -1.16
CA ASP A 704 -31.29 -27.53 -2.23
C ASP A 704 -31.07 -26.84 -3.58
N ALA A 705 -30.40 -27.54 -4.51
CA ALA A 705 -30.08 -27.00 -5.82
C ALA A 705 -31.34 -26.79 -6.68
N PRO A 706 -31.48 -25.64 -7.38
CA PRO A 706 -32.61 -25.38 -8.28
C PRO A 706 -32.54 -26.18 -9.59
N PHE A 707 -31.41 -26.85 -9.85
CA PHE A 707 -31.13 -27.69 -11.00
C PHE A 707 -30.45 -28.98 -10.54
N SER A 708 -30.50 -30.05 -11.35
CA SER A 708 -29.86 -31.32 -11.02
C SER A 708 -28.32 -31.21 -11.05
N SER A 709 -27.65 -32.12 -10.32
CA SER A 709 -26.18 -32.21 -10.30
C SER A 709 -25.58 -32.39 -11.70
N ASP A 710 -26.26 -33.13 -12.58
CA ASP A 710 -25.80 -33.38 -13.95
C ASP A 710 -25.92 -32.10 -14.82
N GLU A 711 -27.01 -31.35 -14.69
CA GLU A 711 -27.18 -30.06 -15.38
C GLU A 711 -26.13 -29.03 -14.93
N ILE A 712 -25.85 -28.96 -13.62
CA ILE A 712 -24.83 -28.06 -13.05
C ILE A 712 -23.43 -28.51 -13.49
N GLY A 713 -23.13 -29.81 -13.47
CA GLY A 713 -21.86 -30.37 -13.95
C GLY A 713 -21.62 -30.11 -15.44
N MET A 714 -22.65 -30.29 -16.27
CA MET A 714 -22.64 -29.93 -17.69
C MET A 714 -22.46 -28.42 -17.90
N ALA A 715 -23.09 -27.57 -17.09
CA ALA A 715 -22.91 -26.12 -17.16
C ALA A 715 -21.45 -25.73 -16.90
N TRP A 716 -20.82 -26.27 -15.85
CA TRP A 716 -19.42 -26.03 -15.53
C TRP A 716 -18.47 -26.59 -16.60
N GLY A 717 -18.68 -27.81 -17.10
CA GLY A 717 -17.87 -28.36 -18.20
C GLY A 717 -17.93 -27.50 -19.48
N ARG A 718 -19.10 -26.90 -19.78
CA ARG A 718 -19.27 -25.94 -20.88
C ARG A 718 -18.67 -24.56 -20.59
N TYR A 719 -18.48 -24.20 -19.33
CA TYR A 719 -17.83 -22.97 -18.90
C TYR A 719 -16.31 -23.08 -19.00
N ASP A 720 -15.73 -24.12 -18.39
CA ASP A 720 -14.28 -24.33 -18.31
C ASP A 720 -13.65 -24.55 -19.69
N SER A 721 -14.31 -25.33 -20.56
CA SER A 721 -13.87 -25.56 -21.94
C SER A 721 -13.83 -24.27 -22.77
N LYS A 722 -14.67 -23.27 -22.47
CA LYS A 722 -14.67 -21.96 -23.13
C LYS A 722 -13.60 -21.03 -22.56
N ILE A 723 -13.32 -21.09 -21.25
CA ILE A 723 -12.20 -20.33 -20.65
C ILE A 723 -10.85 -20.80 -21.21
N GLN A 724 -10.65 -22.11 -21.36
CA GLN A 724 -9.39 -22.67 -21.88
C GLN A 724 -9.11 -22.30 -23.34
N GLY A 725 -10.11 -21.82 -24.09
CA GLY A 725 -9.95 -21.35 -25.47
C GLY A 725 -9.27 -19.99 -25.63
N GLY A 726 -9.25 -19.16 -24.59
CA GLY A 726 -8.63 -17.83 -24.59
C GLY A 726 -9.45 -16.76 -25.34
N LEU A 727 -9.87 -15.71 -24.60
CA LEU A 727 -10.60 -14.52 -25.09
C LEU A 727 -11.97 -14.81 -25.74
N VAL A 728 -13.00 -14.90 -24.90
CA VAL A 728 -14.40 -14.70 -25.29
C VAL A 728 -15.02 -13.67 -24.35
N ASP A 729 -15.61 -12.59 -24.87
CA ASP A 729 -16.44 -11.71 -24.04
C ASP A 729 -17.71 -12.49 -23.63
N HIS A 730 -17.91 -12.65 -22.32
CA HIS A 730 -19.06 -13.36 -21.76
C HIS A 730 -20.42 -12.80 -22.26
N ARG A 731 -20.46 -11.52 -22.70
CA ARG A 731 -21.64 -10.90 -23.30
C ARG A 731 -21.97 -11.47 -24.67
N GLU A 732 -20.97 -11.72 -25.51
CA GLU A 732 -21.16 -12.31 -26.84
C GLU A 732 -21.67 -13.76 -26.76
N LEU A 733 -21.29 -14.49 -25.70
CA LEU A 733 -21.69 -15.88 -25.51
C LEU A 733 -23.20 -16.04 -25.25
N VAL A 734 -23.76 -15.21 -24.37
CA VAL A 734 -25.20 -15.24 -24.08
C VAL A 734 -25.98 -14.57 -25.22
N ALA A 735 -25.45 -13.49 -25.81
CA ALA A 735 -26.07 -12.81 -26.95
C ALA A 735 -26.19 -13.73 -28.19
N SER A 736 -25.16 -14.52 -28.52
CA SER A 736 -25.18 -15.47 -29.64
C SER A 736 -26.16 -16.64 -29.40
N THR A 737 -26.25 -17.13 -28.17
CA THR A 737 -27.23 -18.16 -27.77
C THR A 737 -28.68 -17.64 -27.87
N LEU A 738 -28.91 -16.36 -27.57
CA LEU A 738 -30.22 -15.70 -27.72
C LEU A 738 -30.53 -15.32 -29.18
N HIS A 739 -29.53 -14.92 -29.99
CA HIS A 739 -29.72 -14.53 -31.39
C HIS A 739 -29.96 -15.74 -32.31
N SER A 740 -29.26 -16.86 -32.10
CA SER A 740 -29.42 -18.06 -32.94
C SER A 740 -30.85 -18.58 -32.95
N ARG A 741 -31.57 -18.48 -31.83
CA ARG A 741 -32.98 -18.89 -31.72
C ARG A 741 -33.98 -17.88 -32.29
N LYS A 742 -33.64 -16.59 -32.41
CA LYS A 742 -34.49 -15.60 -33.10
C LYS A 742 -34.52 -15.79 -34.62
N ILE A 743 -33.52 -16.45 -35.20
CA ILE A 743 -33.46 -16.79 -36.63
C ILE A 743 -34.27 -18.07 -36.92
N ALA A 744 -34.48 -18.94 -35.92
CA ALA A 744 -35.18 -20.21 -36.07
C ALA A 744 -36.73 -20.13 -36.11
N SER A 745 -37.32 -18.94 -35.98
CA SER A 745 -38.79 -18.74 -36.06
C SER A 745 -39.26 -18.18 -37.42
N GLY A 746 -38.54 -18.51 -38.51
CA GLY A 746 -38.94 -18.22 -39.88
C GLY A 746 -39.73 -19.38 -40.51
N VAL A 747 -41.05 -19.20 -40.64
CA VAL A 747 -41.95 -20.10 -41.40
C VAL A 747 -41.60 -20.04 -42.89
N VAL A 748 -41.47 -21.18 -43.61
CA VAL A 748 -42.36 -21.75 -44.68
C VAL A 748 -41.93 -23.23 -44.98
N PRO A 749 -42.49 -24.03 -45.94
CA PRO A 749 -43.28 -25.21 -45.55
C PRO A 749 -42.81 -26.60 -46.06
N ASP A 750 -43.37 -27.61 -45.40
CA ASP A 750 -43.78 -28.95 -45.86
C ASP A 750 -43.42 -29.44 -47.30
N ASN A 751 -42.77 -30.61 -47.37
CA ASN A 751 -43.15 -31.71 -48.26
C ASN A 751 -42.43 -33.03 -47.87
N ARG A 752 -43.22 -34.11 -47.71
CA ARG A 752 -43.02 -35.50 -48.24
C ARG A 752 -41.60 -36.13 -48.19
N SER A 753 -41.36 -37.40 -47.85
CA SER A 753 -42.15 -38.59 -47.48
C SER A 753 -41.23 -39.82 -47.65
N PHE A 754 -41.54 -40.92 -46.96
CA PHE A 754 -41.21 -42.35 -47.21
C PHE A 754 -40.23 -43.11 -46.30
N ASP A 755 -40.79 -44.25 -45.88
CA ASP A 755 -40.23 -45.56 -45.54
C ASP A 755 -39.42 -45.84 -44.26
N SER A 756 -39.64 -47.09 -43.84
CA SER A 756 -39.15 -47.85 -42.68
C SER A 756 -38.94 -49.30 -43.20
N PRO A 757 -38.68 -50.35 -42.38
CA PRO A 757 -38.10 -50.41 -41.04
C PRO A 757 -36.83 -51.34 -40.98
N PRO A 758 -36.77 -52.52 -40.31
CA PRO A 758 -35.92 -52.68 -39.11
C PRO A 758 -34.97 -53.89 -39.10
N SER A 759 -34.09 -53.99 -38.09
CA SER A 759 -33.57 -55.25 -37.47
C SER A 759 -32.49 -54.93 -36.41
N VAL A 760 -32.09 -55.75 -35.42
CA VAL A 760 -32.67 -56.80 -34.55
C VAL A 760 -31.52 -57.21 -33.58
N ASN A 761 -31.86 -57.42 -32.31
CA ASN A 761 -31.20 -58.14 -31.21
C ASN A 761 -29.86 -58.90 -31.41
N GLN A 762 -28.97 -58.83 -30.39
CA GLN A 762 -28.59 -59.90 -29.41
C GLN A 762 -27.28 -59.49 -28.70
N ALA A 763 -27.01 -59.59 -27.38
CA ALA A 763 -27.39 -60.46 -26.25
C ALA A 763 -26.26 -61.40 -25.77
N SER A 764 -26.17 -61.54 -24.43
CA SER A 764 -25.11 -62.20 -23.63
C SER A 764 -23.77 -61.42 -23.54
N SER A 765 -22.85 -61.69 -22.60
CA SER A 765 -22.81 -62.74 -21.55
C SER A 765 -22.20 -62.23 -20.22
N VAL A 766 -22.05 -63.11 -19.22
CA VAL A 766 -21.72 -62.89 -17.79
C VAL A 766 -20.39 -63.56 -17.39
N SER A 767 -19.58 -62.96 -16.48
CA SER A 767 -18.85 -63.73 -15.44
C SER A 767 -18.24 -62.89 -14.28
N ASP A 768 -18.91 -62.97 -13.11
CA ASP A 768 -18.44 -63.04 -11.72
C ASP A 768 -17.02 -62.58 -11.22
N ARG A 769 -17.06 -61.77 -10.14
CA ARG A 769 -16.12 -61.61 -8.98
C ARG A 769 -14.77 -60.87 -9.13
N PRO A 770 -14.20 -60.34 -8.02
CA PRO A 770 -14.82 -59.62 -6.90
C PRO A 770 -14.19 -58.22 -6.68
N ILE A 771 -14.81 -57.40 -5.82
CA ILE A 771 -14.37 -56.03 -5.50
C ILE A 771 -13.13 -56.02 -4.60
N PRO A 772 -12.11 -55.19 -4.91
CA PRO A 772 -11.32 -54.50 -3.91
C PRO A 772 -11.45 -52.97 -4.02
N THR A 773 -11.60 -52.31 -2.88
CA THR A 773 -11.76 -50.85 -2.72
C THR A 773 -10.58 -50.06 -3.32
N PRO A 774 -10.81 -49.02 -4.14
CA PRO A 774 -9.74 -48.11 -4.54
C PRO A 774 -9.31 -47.23 -3.37
N ILE A 775 -8.08 -47.40 -2.89
CA ILE A 775 -7.42 -46.45 -2.00
C ILE A 775 -7.01 -45.24 -2.85
N TYR A 776 -7.70 -44.11 -2.69
CA TYR A 776 -7.29 -42.85 -3.30
C TYR A 776 -6.04 -42.29 -2.60
N ILE A 777 -4.85 -42.69 -3.05
CA ILE A 777 -3.61 -41.94 -2.80
C ILE A 777 -3.56 -40.80 -3.81
N ASN A 778 -3.81 -39.58 -3.33
CA ASN A 778 -3.76 -38.38 -4.17
C ASN A 778 -2.29 -37.98 -4.42
N ALA A 779 -1.70 -38.50 -5.49
CA ALA A 779 -0.31 -38.23 -5.87
C ALA A 779 -0.19 -36.87 -6.57
N GLY A 780 0.77 -36.05 -6.12
CA GLY A 780 0.81 -34.61 -6.41
C GLY A 780 0.86 -34.21 -7.89
N GLY A 781 0.08 -33.20 -8.23
CA GLY A 781 0.15 -32.49 -9.50
C GLY A 781 1.46 -31.73 -9.65
N ASN A 782 2.43 -32.34 -10.33
CA ASN A 782 3.69 -31.69 -10.71
C ASN A 782 3.44 -30.63 -11.81
N GLY A 783 3.10 -29.41 -11.41
CA GLY A 783 3.13 -28.22 -12.25
C GLY A 783 4.55 -27.89 -12.70
N ARG A 784 5.05 -28.57 -13.74
CA ARG A 784 6.39 -28.30 -14.31
C ARG A 784 6.42 -26.92 -14.97
N LEU A 785 6.97 -25.93 -14.26
CA LEU A 785 7.50 -24.70 -14.85
C LEU A 785 8.52 -25.04 -15.94
N LYS A 786 8.10 -24.99 -17.21
CA LYS A 786 9.00 -25.05 -18.38
C LYS A 786 9.71 -23.70 -18.56
N TYR A 787 10.55 -23.31 -17.60
CA TYR A 787 11.60 -22.35 -17.91
C TYR A 787 12.50 -22.96 -18.99
N ASN A 788 12.90 -22.14 -19.95
CA ASN A 788 13.63 -22.59 -21.12
C ASN A 788 15.08 -22.94 -20.70
N GLN A 789 15.31 -24.20 -20.30
CA GLN A 789 16.56 -24.68 -19.68
C GLN A 789 17.81 -24.33 -20.48
N ARG A 790 17.68 -24.19 -21.80
CA ARG A 790 18.73 -23.73 -22.71
C ARG A 790 19.24 -22.31 -22.39
N ILE A 791 18.39 -21.41 -21.89
CA ILE A 791 18.74 -20.01 -21.56
C ILE A 791 19.59 -19.96 -20.28
N ILE A 792 19.17 -20.65 -19.21
CA ILE A 792 19.95 -20.73 -17.97
C ILE A 792 21.30 -21.39 -18.24
N VAL A 793 21.31 -22.47 -19.05
CA VAL A 793 22.56 -23.10 -19.48
C VAL A 793 23.41 -22.17 -20.35
N SER A 794 22.85 -21.38 -21.28
CA SER A 794 23.65 -20.48 -22.12
C SER A 794 24.25 -19.31 -21.34
N ILE A 795 23.49 -18.71 -20.41
CA ILE A 795 23.95 -17.61 -19.55
C ILE A 795 25.08 -18.09 -18.62
N LEU A 796 24.94 -19.28 -18.03
CA LEU A 796 25.93 -19.81 -17.09
C LEU A 796 27.09 -20.56 -17.78
N SER A 797 26.95 -20.99 -19.04
CA SER A 797 27.97 -21.78 -19.77
C SER A 797 29.39 -21.18 -19.73
N PRO A 798 29.62 -19.87 -19.85
CA PRO A 798 30.97 -19.30 -19.75
C PRO A 798 31.64 -19.54 -18.39
N PHE A 799 30.85 -19.64 -17.32
CA PHE A 799 31.31 -19.69 -15.92
C PHE A 799 31.35 -21.12 -15.33
N LEU A 800 31.02 -22.14 -16.13
CA LEU A 800 30.91 -23.53 -15.68
C LEU A 800 32.00 -24.42 -16.26
N THR A 801 32.62 -25.25 -15.41
CA THR A 801 33.44 -26.37 -15.86
C THR A 801 32.58 -27.44 -16.55
N VAL A 802 33.16 -28.23 -17.47
CA VAL A 802 32.44 -29.29 -18.20
C VAL A 802 31.70 -30.28 -17.26
N PRO A 803 32.27 -30.73 -16.11
CA PRO A 803 31.53 -31.54 -15.14
C PRO A 803 30.31 -30.83 -14.55
N GLN A 804 30.39 -29.52 -14.27
CA GLN A 804 29.25 -28.75 -13.77
C GLN A 804 28.16 -28.59 -14.83
N LYS A 805 28.51 -28.33 -16.10
CA LYS A 805 27.55 -28.31 -17.23
C LYS A 805 26.82 -29.64 -17.37
N ASN A 806 27.55 -30.74 -17.37
CA ASN A 806 26.98 -32.09 -17.47
C ASN A 806 26.08 -32.45 -16.29
N LYS A 807 26.40 -31.98 -15.07
CA LYS A 807 25.56 -32.17 -13.88
C LYS A 807 24.30 -31.29 -13.93
N LEU A 808 24.40 -30.04 -14.39
CA LEU A 808 23.28 -29.10 -14.58
C LEU A 808 22.27 -29.61 -15.63
N LEU A 809 22.77 -30.16 -16.74
CA LEU A 809 21.95 -30.79 -17.79
C LEU A 809 21.24 -32.06 -17.31
N ARG A 810 21.82 -32.83 -16.38
CA ARG A 810 21.26 -34.10 -15.89
C ARG A 810 20.22 -33.93 -14.78
N ASN A 811 20.34 -32.92 -13.92
CA ASN A 811 19.43 -32.76 -12.79
C ASN A 811 19.32 -31.29 -12.30
N PRO A 812 18.67 -30.40 -13.07
CA PRO A 812 18.67 -28.96 -12.81
C PRO A 812 17.97 -28.55 -11.50
N GLY A 813 17.00 -29.33 -11.00
CA GLY A 813 16.36 -29.05 -9.71
C GLY A 813 17.35 -29.06 -8.54
N LEU A 814 18.29 -30.01 -8.55
CA LEU A 814 19.29 -30.18 -7.50
C LEU A 814 20.28 -28.98 -7.38
N PHE A 815 20.34 -28.10 -8.38
CA PHE A 815 21.22 -26.92 -8.37
C PHE A 815 20.65 -25.74 -7.58
N PHE A 816 19.33 -25.61 -7.50
CA PHE A 816 18.69 -24.50 -6.78
C PHE A 816 18.43 -24.80 -5.30
N TYR A 817 18.48 -26.09 -4.91
CA TYR A 817 18.23 -26.52 -3.53
C TYR A 817 19.48 -26.93 -2.73
N ASP A 818 20.65 -27.15 -3.36
CA ASP A 818 21.90 -27.48 -2.65
C ASP A 818 22.83 -26.25 -2.48
N SER A 819 22.68 -25.57 -1.35
CA SER A 819 23.51 -24.44 -0.91
C SER A 819 24.99 -24.78 -0.67
N ARG A 820 25.36 -26.06 -0.63
CA ARG A 820 26.77 -26.49 -0.48
C ARG A 820 27.50 -26.57 -1.82
N SER A 821 26.77 -26.54 -2.94
CA SER A 821 27.37 -26.65 -4.27
C SER A 821 28.36 -25.51 -4.54
N SER A 822 29.45 -25.82 -5.25
CA SER A 822 30.48 -24.83 -5.60
C SER A 822 29.94 -23.71 -6.51
N LEU A 823 28.81 -23.93 -7.18
CA LEU A 823 28.15 -22.92 -8.01
C LEU A 823 27.23 -22.00 -7.21
N ALA A 824 26.50 -22.50 -6.21
CA ALA A 824 25.74 -21.63 -5.30
C ALA A 824 26.68 -20.64 -4.58
N LYS A 825 27.88 -21.10 -4.21
CA LYS A 825 28.98 -20.27 -3.67
C LYS A 825 29.62 -19.31 -4.68
N LEU A 826 29.43 -19.54 -5.98
CA LEU A 826 29.89 -18.63 -7.04
C LEU A 826 28.84 -17.56 -7.32
N LEU A 827 27.56 -17.95 -7.38
CA LEU A 827 26.44 -17.03 -7.58
C LEU A 827 26.26 -16.07 -6.38
N GLY A 828 26.42 -16.55 -5.14
CA GLY A 828 26.51 -15.72 -3.94
C GLY A 828 27.87 -15.01 -3.73
N ARG A 829 28.65 -14.86 -4.80
CA ARG A 829 29.79 -13.94 -4.94
C ARG A 829 29.65 -13.02 -6.17
N MET A 830 28.59 -13.20 -6.95
CA MET A 830 28.23 -12.37 -8.12
C MET A 830 27.02 -11.48 -7.82
N TYR A 831 26.17 -11.92 -6.88
CA TYR A 831 25.45 -11.07 -5.94
C TYR A 831 26.33 -10.82 -4.71
#